data_AF-A0A8S3YQM3-F1
#
_entry.id   AF-A0A8S3YQM3-F1
#
_cell.length_a   1.000
_cell.length_b   1.000
_cell.length_c   1.000
_cell.angle_alpha   90.00
_cell.angle_beta   90.00
_cell.angle_gamma   90.00
#
_symmetry.space_group_name_H-M   'P 1'
#
loop_
_entity.id
_entity.type
_entity.pdbx_description
1 polymer ?
#
loop_
_entity_poly.entity_id
_entity_poly.type
_entity_poly.pdbx_seq_one_letter_code
_entity_poly.pdbx_strand_id
1 'polypeptide(L)'
;DYLRYQTEFGIHVTTVFVNFLCFLLSFPSDNSWVTGGARYEVLGTKQCPEVFASYPSKLFFFWLTRLIITGFKREIGVDDLWDLHPRDQGCRVNSIFEKYWDREKRNVDKFNSVGFYTRSNSRHARSAWERRKDSAYYDGVHERSSLLIAEDIKIGVCESPGSEKQESIASVMMPLIKLSWRNALTSFVQKFFSDVFIFMGPLILGALIEKLQYPDKEKEWQAYVLSLGLMVTGLLRSMLFTHSMNRSAIMAMHMKTALVGAIYKKALTISSYAKRGSTVGEIVNLMSVDCQRLQEIGTLFIFLLSTPVQCIFAVILLYNSIGISVLTGLALMLLLVPFNAWIANQQKRFQEENLMYKDSRIKMVNEILNGMKVLKLYAWEDEFKRKVEVIREAEVKQLRLIALLYILAGVLWGMAPFLVGLFTFATYLLSDRTNVLDPQKAFVCLALFNLLKVPLYYISTLLTYTVQINVSIQRLDNFLTKEDLDPTNTVWDVNAEHGVCITNGTFTWDPELKPTLRNINLTVAVGQLTAIVGPVGSGKSSMIAAILGDMEKVQGQVIVKGTVAYVSQQAWIQNATVRDNILFGKPFNRRRYAQVIKACELERDLTILEAGDQTEIGEKGINLSGGQKQRVSLARAVYSDADVFLFDDPLSAVDAHVGKAIFKNVVGRNGILAKKTRVFVTHGVHWLPQVDDIVVLYNGAISEHGSYSELLSHNGSFAQFLQVYLTMPSHVGDEDSSSEDDPE
;
A
#
# COMPACT_ATOMS: atom_id res chain seq x y z
N ASP A 1 -66.39 14.81 -12.48
CA ASP A 1 -65.75 13.52 -12.14
C ASP A 1 -64.50 13.19 -12.95
N TYR A 2 -64.53 13.25 -14.29
CA TYR A 2 -63.35 12.96 -15.13
C TYR A 2 -62.11 13.85 -14.83
N LEU A 3 -62.30 15.17 -14.71
CA LEU A 3 -61.22 16.10 -14.32
C LEU A 3 -60.68 15.85 -12.91
N ARG A 4 -61.55 15.44 -11.97
CA ARG A 4 -61.19 15.14 -10.58
C ARG A 4 -60.34 13.87 -10.48
N TYR A 5 -60.70 12.85 -11.26
CA TYR A 5 -59.95 11.60 -11.40
C TYR A 5 -58.57 11.82 -12.05
N GLN A 6 -58.46 12.67 -13.07
CA GLN A 6 -57.16 13.03 -13.65
C GLN A 6 -56.27 13.81 -12.67
N THR A 7 -56.83 14.73 -11.88
CA THR A 7 -56.05 15.44 -10.85
C THR A 7 -55.61 14.52 -9.71
N GLU A 8 -56.45 13.62 -9.22
CA GLU A 8 -56.09 12.67 -8.17
C GLU A 8 -55.06 11.64 -8.67
N PHE A 9 -55.21 11.14 -9.90
CA PHE A 9 -54.23 10.26 -10.53
C PHE A 9 -52.89 10.97 -10.75
N GLY A 10 -52.91 12.22 -11.22
CA GLY A 10 -51.72 13.05 -11.37
C GLY A 10 -50.99 13.31 -10.05
N ILE A 11 -51.72 13.60 -8.98
CA ILE A 11 -51.14 13.79 -7.63
C ILE A 11 -50.55 12.48 -7.12
N HIS A 12 -51.24 11.34 -7.27
CA HIS A 12 -50.71 10.04 -6.86
C HIS A 12 -49.46 9.65 -7.64
N VAL A 13 -49.44 9.80 -8.96
CA VAL A 13 -48.26 9.51 -9.80
C VAL A 13 -47.09 10.43 -9.43
N THR A 14 -47.35 11.72 -9.22
CA THR A 14 -46.31 12.68 -8.83
C THR A 14 -45.76 12.37 -7.43
N THR A 15 -46.63 12.02 -6.48
CA THR A 15 -46.23 11.67 -5.11
C THR A 15 -45.45 10.36 -5.08
N VAL A 16 -45.86 9.35 -5.85
CA VAL A 16 -45.12 8.09 -6.01
C VAL A 16 -43.79 8.32 -6.70
N PHE A 17 -43.73 9.15 -7.73
CA PHE A 17 -42.49 9.49 -8.42
C PHE A 17 -41.51 10.26 -7.53
N VAL A 18 -42.00 11.25 -6.77
CA VAL A 18 -41.20 12.01 -5.80
C VAL A 18 -40.73 11.09 -4.66
N ASN A 19 -41.59 10.23 -4.12
CA ASN A 19 -41.20 9.27 -3.09
C ASN A 19 -40.19 8.25 -3.63
N PHE A 20 -40.34 7.79 -4.87
CA PHE A 20 -39.40 6.89 -5.52
C PHE A 20 -38.05 7.56 -5.78
N LEU A 21 -38.05 8.82 -6.21
CA LEU A 21 -36.84 9.60 -6.40
C LEU A 21 -36.13 9.90 -5.08
N CYS A 22 -36.88 10.30 -4.05
CA CYS A 22 -36.38 10.44 -2.69
C CYS A 22 -35.83 9.12 -2.18
N PHE A 23 -36.49 8.00 -2.45
CA PHE A 23 -35.99 6.66 -2.14
C PHE A 23 -34.69 6.35 -2.87
N LEU A 24 -34.53 6.66 -4.16
CA LEU A 24 -33.29 6.43 -4.91
C LEU A 24 -32.12 7.30 -4.45
N LEU A 25 -32.39 8.54 -4.07
CA LEU A 25 -31.41 9.48 -3.53
C LEU A 25 -31.05 9.16 -2.07
N SER A 26 -32.03 8.70 -1.30
CA SER A 26 -31.91 8.25 0.11
C SER A 26 -31.60 6.75 0.22
N PHE A 27 -31.43 6.03 -0.89
CA PHE A 27 -31.19 4.58 -0.87
C PHE A 27 -29.80 4.33 -0.28
N PRO A 28 -29.73 3.48 0.75
CA PRO A 28 -29.53 3.96 2.12
C PRO A 28 -28.49 5.10 2.19
N SER A 29 -28.97 6.31 2.45
CA SER A 29 -28.17 7.44 2.93
C SER A 29 -27.83 7.31 4.42
N ASP A 30 -28.57 6.47 5.15
CA ASP A 30 -28.32 6.16 6.55
C ASP A 30 -27.71 4.76 6.70
N ASN A 31 -26.39 4.73 6.90
CA ASN A 31 -25.69 3.59 7.50
C ASN A 31 -26.02 3.46 9.02
N SER A 32 -27.21 3.86 9.46
CA SER A 32 -27.67 3.75 10.85
C SER A 32 -27.76 2.30 11.33
N TRP A 33 -27.81 1.32 10.43
CA TRP A 33 -27.82 -0.11 10.76
C TRP A 33 -26.45 -0.66 11.21
N VAL A 34 -25.40 0.18 11.22
CA VAL A 34 -24.07 -0.12 11.79
C VAL A 34 -23.89 0.55 13.17
N THR A 35 -24.97 1.02 13.81
CA THR A 35 -24.96 1.48 15.21
C THR A 35 -25.13 0.33 16.21
N GLY A 36 -24.49 -0.81 15.92
CA GLY A 36 -24.27 -1.86 16.92
C GLY A 36 -23.16 -1.44 17.90
N GLY A 37 -23.55 -0.72 18.95
CA GLY A 37 -22.98 -0.89 20.29
C GLY A 37 -21.57 -0.37 20.63
N ALA A 38 -20.94 0.51 19.84
CA ALA A 38 -19.73 1.21 20.30
C ALA A 38 -20.07 2.64 20.71
N ARG A 39 -19.96 2.96 22.01
CA ARG A 39 -19.95 4.35 22.50
C ARG A 39 -18.82 5.08 21.79
N TYR A 40 -19.15 6.13 21.04
CA TYR A 40 -18.17 6.95 20.35
C TYR A 40 -17.39 7.78 21.37
N GLU A 41 -16.06 7.60 21.44
CA GLU A 41 -15.17 8.64 21.96
C GLU A 41 -14.93 9.64 20.81
N VAL A 42 -15.55 10.82 20.95
CA VAL A 42 -15.42 11.93 20.02
C VAL A 42 -14.07 12.61 20.30
N LEU A 43 -13.05 12.30 19.50
CA LEU A 43 -11.67 12.76 19.71
C LEU A 43 -11.35 14.14 19.06
N GLY A 44 -12.27 14.75 18.32
CA GLY A 44 -12.00 15.93 17.50
C GLY A 44 -12.80 17.18 17.87
N THR A 45 -12.14 18.35 17.89
CA THR A 45 -12.77 19.64 18.19
C THR A 45 -13.56 20.25 17.01
N LYS A 46 -13.36 19.76 15.77
CA LYS A 46 -13.95 20.33 14.54
C LYS A 46 -14.67 19.26 13.71
N GLN A 47 -15.88 18.89 14.16
CA GLN A 47 -16.69 17.87 13.50
C GLN A 47 -17.09 18.26 12.06
N CYS A 48 -17.12 17.27 11.16
CA CYS A 48 -17.59 17.43 9.78
C CYS A 48 -19.05 17.94 9.72
N PRO A 49 -19.32 19.06 9.03
CA PRO A 49 -20.68 19.60 8.88
C PRO A 49 -21.66 18.65 8.18
N GLU A 50 -21.17 17.69 7.38
CA GLU A 50 -22.01 16.67 6.75
C GLU A 50 -22.83 15.88 7.78
N VAL A 51 -22.30 15.66 8.99
CA VAL A 51 -22.99 14.89 10.05
C VAL A 51 -24.31 15.56 10.45
N PHE A 52 -24.29 16.89 10.61
CA PHE A 52 -25.42 17.69 11.08
C PHE A 52 -26.20 18.37 9.95
N ALA A 53 -25.75 18.21 8.70
CA ALA A 53 -26.39 18.80 7.54
C ALA A 53 -27.80 18.22 7.33
N SER A 54 -28.75 19.10 7.03
CA SER A 54 -30.11 18.73 6.61
C SER A 54 -30.07 17.93 5.31
N TYR A 55 -31.12 17.14 5.04
CA TYR A 55 -31.21 16.34 3.82
C TYR A 55 -31.02 17.18 2.53
N PRO A 56 -31.64 18.37 2.37
CA PRO A 56 -31.36 19.23 1.21
C PRO A 56 -29.90 19.69 1.15
N SER A 57 -29.27 19.99 2.29
CA SER A 57 -27.86 20.38 2.33
C SER A 57 -26.93 19.23 1.91
N LYS A 58 -27.28 17.97 2.21
CA LYS A 58 -26.55 16.78 1.76
C LYS A 58 -26.77 16.51 0.27
N LEU A 59 -28.00 16.68 -0.21
CA LEU A 59 -28.38 16.47 -1.61
C LEU A 59 -27.63 17.45 -2.55
N PHE A 60 -27.55 18.72 -2.17
CA PHE A 60 -26.90 19.76 -2.98
C PHE A 60 -25.44 20.06 -2.58
N PHE A 61 -24.89 19.33 -1.60
CA PHE A 61 -23.54 19.57 -1.06
C PHE A 61 -23.31 20.99 -0.49
N PHE A 62 -24.37 21.69 -0.07
CA PHE A 62 -24.29 23.06 0.48
C PHE A 62 -23.44 23.18 1.75
N TRP A 63 -23.24 22.07 2.48
CA TRP A 63 -22.41 22.05 3.68
C TRP A 63 -20.93 22.37 3.37
N LEU A 64 -20.49 22.18 2.12
CA LEU A 64 -19.13 22.49 1.66
C LEU A 64 -18.94 23.97 1.31
N THR A 65 -20.01 24.71 1.01
CA THR A 65 -19.97 26.08 0.49
C THR A 65 -19.15 27.03 1.36
N ARG A 66 -19.21 26.87 2.69
CA ARG A 66 -18.44 27.71 3.62
C ARG A 66 -16.93 27.55 3.42
N LEU A 67 -16.43 26.33 3.23
CA LEU A 67 -15.00 26.07 3.01
C LEU A 67 -14.54 26.62 1.66
N ILE A 68 -15.36 26.48 0.62
CA ILE A 68 -15.07 27.04 -0.72
C ILE A 68 -14.94 28.57 -0.65
N ILE A 69 -15.86 29.25 0.05
CA ILE A 69 -15.80 30.70 0.23
C ILE A 69 -14.57 31.11 1.05
N THR A 70 -14.21 30.36 2.08
CA THR A 70 -12.97 30.60 2.83
C THR A 70 -11.75 30.47 1.93
N GLY A 71 -11.67 29.41 1.12
CA GLY A 71 -10.58 29.18 0.16
C GLY A 71 -10.49 30.25 -0.95
N PHE A 72 -11.60 30.88 -1.30
CA PHE A 72 -11.60 32.04 -2.19
C PHE A 72 -11.03 33.30 -1.53
N LYS A 73 -11.25 33.46 -0.22
CA LYS A 73 -10.81 34.66 0.54
C LYS A 73 -9.38 34.55 1.06
N ARG A 74 -8.91 33.34 1.37
CA ARG A 74 -7.57 33.06 1.88
C ARG A 74 -7.15 31.63 1.57
N GLU A 75 -5.85 31.38 1.64
CA GLU A 75 -5.32 30.01 1.56
C GLU A 75 -5.85 29.14 2.71
N ILE A 76 -6.23 27.90 2.38
CA ILE A 76 -6.77 26.93 3.35
C ILE A 76 -5.60 26.31 4.10
N GLY A 77 -5.55 26.51 5.41
CA GLY A 77 -4.61 25.84 6.30
C GLY A 77 -5.13 24.49 6.80
N VAL A 78 -4.27 23.70 7.46
CA VAL A 78 -4.67 22.44 8.11
C VAL A 78 -5.75 22.68 9.17
N ASP A 79 -5.69 23.81 9.87
CA ASP A 79 -6.69 24.20 10.87
C ASP A 79 -8.07 24.50 10.28
N ASP A 80 -8.19 24.80 8.99
CA ASP A 80 -9.48 25.07 8.35
C ASP A 80 -10.25 23.78 7.99
N LEU A 81 -9.57 22.62 8.03
CA LEU A 81 -10.14 21.33 7.70
C LEU A 81 -10.95 20.76 8.86
N TRP A 82 -11.99 20.00 8.52
CA TRP A 82 -12.79 19.26 9.48
C TRP A 82 -12.22 17.87 9.72
N ASP A 83 -12.48 17.34 10.91
CA ASP A 83 -12.26 15.94 11.21
C ASP A 83 -13.11 15.06 10.27
N LEU A 84 -12.54 13.94 9.84
CA LEU A 84 -13.22 12.96 9.00
C LEU A 84 -14.50 12.45 9.68
N HIS A 85 -15.54 12.25 8.88
CA HIS A 85 -16.78 11.61 9.33
C HIS A 85 -16.42 10.24 9.97
N PRO A 86 -17.00 9.84 11.12
CA PRO A 86 -16.60 8.62 11.85
C PRO A 86 -16.60 7.34 11.00
N ARG A 87 -17.55 7.22 10.05
CA ARG A 87 -17.63 6.12 9.08
C ARG A 87 -16.40 6.00 8.15
N ASP A 88 -15.70 7.11 7.92
CA ASP A 88 -14.60 7.24 6.95
C ASP A 88 -13.22 7.19 7.64
N GLN A 89 -13.17 7.05 8.97
CA GLN A 89 -11.93 6.97 9.73
C GLN A 89 -11.21 5.63 9.54
N GLY A 90 -9.88 5.69 9.41
CA GLY A 90 -9.03 4.52 9.17
C GLY A 90 -9.16 3.42 10.22
N CYS A 91 -9.34 3.76 11.50
CA CYS A 91 -9.54 2.78 12.57
C CYS A 91 -10.76 1.87 12.29
N ARG A 92 -11.87 2.44 11.82
CA ARG A 92 -13.09 1.70 11.50
C ARG A 92 -12.93 0.89 10.22
N VAL A 93 -12.45 1.53 9.15
CA VAL A 93 -12.27 0.90 7.84
C VAL A 93 -11.31 -0.29 7.93
N ASN A 94 -10.17 -0.11 8.60
CA ASN A 94 -9.16 -1.15 8.78
C ASN A 94 -9.70 -2.31 9.63
N SER A 95 -10.45 -2.03 10.71
CA SER A 95 -11.03 -3.10 11.54
C SER A 95 -11.99 -4.02 10.78
N ILE A 96 -12.77 -3.46 9.85
CA ILE A 96 -13.71 -4.24 9.02
C ILE A 96 -12.95 -5.04 7.97
N PHE A 97 -11.94 -4.44 7.34
CA PHE A 97 -11.10 -5.11 6.36
C PHE A 97 -10.34 -6.29 6.98
N GLU A 98 -9.68 -6.09 8.13
CA GLU A 98 -8.93 -7.12 8.85
C GLU A 98 -9.81 -8.34 9.16
N LYS A 99 -11.04 -8.11 9.64
CA LYS A 99 -12.00 -9.20 9.90
C LYS A 99 -12.26 -10.07 8.66
N TYR A 100 -12.34 -9.47 7.48
CA TYR A 100 -12.54 -10.22 6.23
C TYR A 100 -11.24 -10.84 5.71
N TRP A 101 -10.11 -10.15 5.87
CA TRP A 101 -8.79 -10.64 5.51
C TRP A 101 -8.40 -11.89 6.32
N ASP A 102 -8.58 -11.87 7.65
CA ASP A 102 -8.29 -13.00 8.52
C ASP A 102 -9.23 -14.19 8.27
N ARG A 103 -10.45 -13.92 7.80
CA ARG A 103 -11.36 -14.98 7.36
C ARG A 103 -10.89 -15.61 6.05
N GLU A 104 -10.39 -14.80 5.13
CA GLU A 104 -9.87 -15.27 3.84
C GLU A 104 -8.61 -16.12 4.04
N LYS A 105 -7.63 -15.64 4.82
CA LYS A 105 -6.45 -16.42 5.22
C LYS A 105 -6.82 -17.79 5.79
N ARG A 106 -7.70 -17.81 6.80
CA ARG A 106 -8.17 -19.07 7.42
C ARG A 106 -8.88 -20.02 6.44
N ASN A 107 -9.60 -19.50 5.45
CA ASN A 107 -10.25 -20.33 4.44
C ASN A 107 -9.22 -20.98 3.51
N VAL A 108 -8.21 -20.22 3.10
CA VAL A 108 -7.11 -20.71 2.27
C VAL A 108 -6.25 -21.71 3.02
N ASP A 109 -5.92 -21.44 4.29
CA ASP A 109 -5.18 -22.38 5.14
C ASP A 109 -5.93 -23.71 5.29
N LYS A 110 -7.25 -23.65 5.50
CA LYS A 110 -8.11 -24.85 5.52
C LYS A 110 -8.08 -25.58 4.18
N PHE A 111 -8.23 -24.87 3.07
CA PHE A 111 -8.19 -25.47 1.73
C PHE A 111 -6.85 -26.17 1.45
N ASN A 112 -5.73 -25.50 1.74
CA ASN A 112 -4.39 -26.03 1.56
C ASN A 112 -4.13 -27.24 2.49
N SER A 113 -4.61 -27.19 3.74
CA SER A 113 -4.49 -28.32 4.67
C SER A 113 -5.27 -29.55 4.20
N VAL A 114 -6.51 -29.39 3.73
CA VAL A 114 -7.36 -30.49 3.22
C VAL A 114 -6.74 -31.11 1.96
N GLY A 115 -6.19 -30.29 1.06
CA GLY A 115 -5.44 -30.75 -0.10
C GLY A 115 -4.23 -31.63 0.29
N PHE A 116 -3.52 -31.24 1.36
CA PHE A 116 -2.41 -32.03 1.91
C PHE A 116 -2.85 -33.38 2.49
N TYR A 117 -3.97 -33.43 3.23
CA TYR A 117 -4.51 -34.68 3.76
C TYR A 117 -4.90 -35.66 2.64
N THR A 118 -5.54 -35.20 1.56
CA THR A 118 -5.83 -36.03 0.39
C THR A 118 -4.57 -36.52 -0.33
N ARG A 119 -3.50 -35.71 -0.38
CA ARG A 119 -2.20 -36.06 -1.00
C ARG A 119 -1.41 -37.09 -0.19
N SER A 120 -1.49 -37.04 1.15
CA SER A 120 -0.91 -38.05 2.03
C SER A 120 -1.60 -39.42 1.88
N ASN A 121 -2.94 -39.43 1.85
CA ASN A 121 -3.71 -40.65 1.65
C ASN A 121 -3.53 -41.25 0.25
N SER A 122 -3.38 -40.45 -0.81
CA SER A 122 -3.12 -40.98 -2.15
C SER A 122 -1.71 -41.57 -2.29
N ARG A 123 -0.69 -40.98 -1.64
CA ARG A 123 0.66 -41.56 -1.56
C ARG A 123 0.67 -42.86 -0.74
N HIS A 124 -0.08 -42.93 0.36
CA HIS A 124 -0.24 -44.17 1.13
C HIS A 124 -0.96 -45.24 0.31
N ALA A 125 -2.04 -44.89 -0.41
CA ALA A 125 -2.74 -45.80 -1.30
C ALA A 125 -1.85 -46.29 -2.46
N ARG A 126 -1.01 -45.42 -3.04
CA ARG A 126 -0.07 -45.75 -4.11
C ARG A 126 1.06 -46.66 -3.61
N SER A 127 1.64 -46.39 -2.44
CA SER A 127 2.64 -47.27 -1.81
C SER A 127 2.05 -48.60 -1.34
N ALA A 128 0.76 -48.65 -1.00
CA ALA A 128 0.04 -49.88 -0.67
C ALA A 128 -0.31 -50.69 -1.92
N TRP A 129 -0.58 -50.02 -3.04
CA TRP A 129 -0.82 -50.64 -4.34
C TRP A 129 0.49 -51.17 -4.97
N GLU A 130 1.59 -50.41 -4.90
CA GLU A 130 2.93 -50.84 -5.32
C GLU A 130 3.43 -52.03 -4.48
N ARG A 131 3.25 -52.00 -3.15
CA ARG A 131 3.52 -53.17 -2.28
C ARG A 131 2.65 -54.39 -2.59
N ARG A 132 1.39 -54.19 -3.02
CA ARG A 132 0.53 -55.29 -3.48
C ARG A 132 0.93 -55.83 -4.85
N LYS A 133 1.53 -55.01 -5.71
CA LYS A 133 2.02 -55.42 -7.02
C LYS A 133 3.30 -56.26 -6.92
N ASP A 134 4.19 -55.91 -6.00
CA ASP A 134 5.42 -56.66 -5.74
C ASP A 134 5.18 -57.98 -4.98
N SER A 135 4.08 -58.07 -4.20
CA SER A 135 3.67 -59.29 -3.51
C SER A 135 2.93 -60.31 -4.40
N ALA A 136 2.57 -59.95 -5.64
CA ALA A 136 1.77 -60.79 -6.54
C ALA A 136 2.60 -61.54 -7.61
N TYR A 137 3.93 -61.61 -7.47
CA TYR A 137 4.82 -62.31 -8.41
C TYR A 137 5.21 -63.74 -7.97
N TYR A 138 4.69 -64.22 -6.84
CA TYR A 138 4.80 -65.63 -6.43
C TYR A 138 3.44 -66.12 -5.93
N ASP A 139 2.55 -66.49 -6.86
CA ASP A 139 1.84 -67.76 -6.76
C ASP A 139 1.08 -68.03 -8.06
N GLY A 140 1.31 -69.22 -8.61
CA GLY A 140 0.73 -69.66 -9.86
C GLY A 140 -0.64 -70.32 -9.70
N VAL A 141 -1.39 -70.26 -10.79
CA VAL A 141 -2.39 -71.24 -11.26
C VAL A 141 -3.74 -71.29 -10.52
N HIS A 142 -4.73 -70.55 -11.02
CA HIS A 142 -5.89 -71.10 -11.76
C HIS A 142 -6.90 -70.01 -12.13
N GLU A 143 -7.27 -69.97 -13.41
CA GLU A 143 -8.42 -69.24 -13.94
C GLU A 143 -9.75 -69.72 -13.31
N ARG A 144 -10.58 -68.78 -12.89
CA ARG A 144 -12.02 -68.76 -13.18
C ARG A 144 -12.57 -67.35 -12.93
N SER A 145 -12.66 -66.60 -14.01
CA SER A 145 -13.35 -65.31 -14.09
C SER A 145 -14.83 -65.55 -14.36
N SER A 146 -15.72 -64.97 -13.56
CA SER A 146 -16.67 -63.95 -14.01
C SER A 146 -17.94 -63.89 -13.14
N LEU A 147 -18.36 -62.64 -12.91
CA LEU A 147 -19.71 -62.19 -12.55
C LEU A 147 -20.15 -62.47 -11.10
N LEU A 148 -19.97 -61.46 -10.23
CA LEU A 148 -21.07 -60.57 -9.81
C LEU A 148 -20.63 -59.62 -8.67
N ILE A 149 -21.12 -58.38 -8.76
CA ILE A 149 -21.22 -57.33 -7.72
C ILE A 149 -19.99 -56.42 -7.54
N ALA A 150 -20.03 -55.27 -8.24
CA ALA A 150 -19.94 -53.93 -7.61
C ALA A 150 -20.10 -52.87 -8.71
N GLU A 151 -21.30 -52.29 -8.80
CA GLU A 151 -21.47 -50.95 -9.37
C GLU A 151 -20.73 -49.96 -8.47
N ASP A 152 -19.67 -49.33 -8.98
CA ASP A 152 -19.13 -48.10 -8.40
C ASP A 152 -18.70 -47.13 -9.50
N ILE A 153 -19.55 -46.11 -9.66
CA ILE A 153 -19.26 -44.70 -9.95
C ILE A 153 -17.91 -44.43 -10.64
N LYS A 154 -17.93 -44.34 -11.98
CA LYS A 154 -16.88 -43.67 -12.76
C LYS A 154 -16.97 -42.15 -12.56
N ILE A 155 -16.18 -41.59 -11.64
CA ILE A 155 -15.76 -40.19 -11.74
C ILE A 155 -14.51 -40.17 -12.61
N GLY A 156 -14.63 -39.61 -13.81
CA GLY A 156 -13.52 -39.44 -14.75
C GLY A 156 -12.46 -38.50 -14.18
N VAL A 157 -11.26 -39.03 -13.97
CA VAL A 157 -10.05 -38.23 -13.77
C VAL A 157 -9.34 -38.15 -15.12
N CYS A 158 -9.52 -37.03 -15.83
CA CYS A 158 -8.59 -36.62 -16.87
C CYS A 158 -7.43 -35.88 -16.18
N GLU A 159 -6.30 -36.55 -15.99
CA GLU A 159 -5.04 -35.88 -15.61
C GLU A 159 -4.10 -35.84 -16.81
N SER A 160 -3.88 -34.63 -17.33
CA SER A 160 -2.77 -34.31 -18.22
C SER A 160 -1.47 -34.22 -17.39
N PRO A 161 -0.36 -34.83 -17.81
CA PRO A 161 0.91 -34.74 -17.08
C PRO A 161 1.61 -33.43 -17.45
N GLY A 162 1.85 -32.54 -16.48
CA GLY A 162 2.75 -31.39 -16.68
C GLY A 162 2.37 -30.03 -16.08
N SER A 163 1.58 -29.95 -14.99
CA SER A 163 1.50 -28.70 -14.22
C SER A 163 1.74 -28.97 -12.73
N GLU A 164 2.79 -28.38 -12.17
CA GLU A 164 2.87 -28.17 -10.73
C GLU A 164 1.66 -27.32 -10.33
N LYS A 165 0.65 -27.94 -9.70
CA LYS A 165 -0.53 -27.21 -9.22
C LYS A 165 -0.12 -26.34 -8.03
N GLN A 166 0.07 -25.06 -8.33
CA GLN A 166 0.47 -23.97 -7.47
C GLN A 166 -0.46 -23.85 -6.25
N GLU A 167 0.11 -23.66 -5.05
CA GLU A 167 -0.65 -23.44 -3.82
C GLU A 167 -1.58 -22.23 -3.97
N SER A 168 -2.81 -22.34 -3.45
CA SER A 168 -3.75 -21.22 -3.50
C SER A 168 -3.26 -20.12 -2.56
N ILE A 169 -2.99 -18.93 -3.09
CA ILE A 169 -2.62 -17.74 -2.32
C ILE A 169 -3.89 -16.98 -1.93
N ALA A 170 -3.94 -16.43 -0.72
CA ALA A 170 -5.05 -15.60 -0.29
C ALA A 170 -5.08 -14.28 -1.07
N SER A 171 -6.22 -13.99 -1.71
CA SER A 171 -6.37 -12.78 -2.51
C SER A 171 -7.10 -11.67 -1.77
N VAL A 172 -6.55 -10.46 -1.87
CA VAL A 172 -7.05 -9.23 -1.24
C VAL A 172 -8.35 -8.75 -1.88
N MET A 173 -8.64 -9.16 -3.12
CA MET A 173 -9.83 -8.75 -3.85
C MET A 173 -11.14 -9.10 -3.12
N MET A 174 -11.26 -10.32 -2.59
CA MET A 174 -12.52 -10.76 -1.98
C MET A 174 -12.84 -10.02 -0.68
N PRO A 175 -11.89 -9.77 0.24
CA PRO A 175 -12.06 -8.86 1.37
C PRO A 175 -12.43 -7.43 0.96
N LEU A 176 -11.82 -6.88 -0.10
CA LEU A 176 -12.17 -5.55 -0.61
C LEU A 176 -13.60 -5.49 -1.16
N ILE A 177 -14.04 -6.51 -1.88
CA ILE A 177 -15.44 -6.63 -2.36
C ILE A 177 -16.39 -6.66 -1.16
N LYS A 178 -16.10 -7.47 -0.13
CA LYS A 178 -16.93 -7.56 1.08
C LYS A 178 -16.96 -6.26 1.90
N LEU A 179 -15.88 -5.47 1.86
CA LEU A 179 -15.84 -4.13 2.46
C LEU A 179 -16.77 -3.16 1.69
N SER A 180 -16.76 -3.26 0.36
CA SER A 180 -17.27 -2.21 -0.53
C SER A 180 -18.64 -2.49 -1.15
N TRP A 181 -19.15 -3.73 -1.11
CA TRP A 181 -20.31 -4.17 -1.90
C TRP A 181 -21.58 -3.34 -1.67
N ARG A 182 -21.81 -2.84 -0.45
CA ARG A 182 -22.98 -2.01 -0.14
C ARG A 182 -22.92 -0.67 -0.86
N ASN A 183 -21.78 0.02 -0.76
CA ASN A 183 -21.56 1.27 -1.46
C ASN A 183 -21.61 1.05 -2.98
N ALA A 184 -20.94 -0.01 -3.47
CA ALA A 184 -20.96 -0.39 -4.88
C ALA A 184 -22.39 -0.61 -5.42
N LEU A 185 -23.23 -1.36 -4.70
CA LEU A 185 -24.61 -1.63 -5.09
C LEU A 185 -25.44 -0.34 -5.16
N THR A 186 -25.32 0.53 -4.14
CA THR A 186 -26.06 1.80 -4.11
C THR A 186 -25.63 2.74 -5.23
N SER A 187 -24.32 2.86 -5.48
CA SER A 187 -23.76 3.65 -6.58
C SER A 187 -24.23 3.10 -7.93
N PHE A 188 -24.29 1.78 -8.09
CA PHE A 188 -24.75 1.13 -9.31
C PHE A 188 -26.23 1.41 -9.58
N VAL A 189 -27.09 1.28 -8.57
CA VAL A 189 -28.52 1.61 -8.69
C VAL A 189 -28.70 3.08 -9.09
N GLN A 190 -28.03 4.01 -8.41
CA GLN A 190 -28.10 5.43 -8.74
C GLN A 190 -27.60 5.72 -10.17
N LYS A 191 -26.51 5.06 -10.58
CA LYS A 191 -25.98 5.18 -11.95
C LYS A 191 -26.95 4.66 -12.99
N PHE A 192 -27.55 3.49 -12.74
CA PHE A 192 -28.54 2.90 -13.63
C PHE A 192 -29.73 3.85 -13.89
N PHE A 193 -30.30 4.45 -12.84
CA PHE A 193 -31.38 5.43 -13.04
C PHE A 193 -30.92 6.71 -13.73
N SER A 194 -29.71 7.18 -13.44
CA SER A 194 -29.11 8.27 -14.23
C SER A 194 -29.02 7.90 -15.72
N ASP A 195 -28.72 6.64 -16.04
CA ASP A 195 -28.65 6.14 -17.42
C ASP A 195 -30.03 5.95 -18.05
N VAL A 196 -31.09 5.78 -17.27
CA VAL A 196 -32.45 5.86 -17.82
C VAL A 196 -32.78 7.31 -18.17
N PHE A 197 -32.48 8.27 -17.28
CA PHE A 197 -32.79 9.68 -17.52
C PHE A 197 -31.98 10.32 -18.66
N ILE A 198 -30.74 9.88 -18.90
CA ILE A 198 -29.95 10.35 -20.06
C ILE A 198 -30.61 9.96 -21.39
N PHE A 199 -31.25 8.78 -21.49
CA PHE A 199 -31.95 8.35 -22.70
C PHE A 199 -33.37 8.93 -22.81
N MET A 200 -34.01 9.26 -21.70
CA MET A 200 -35.30 9.98 -21.70
C MET A 200 -35.19 11.35 -22.38
N GLY A 201 -34.05 12.05 -22.24
CA GLY A 201 -33.83 13.36 -22.84
C GLY A 201 -34.04 13.41 -24.36
N PRO A 202 -33.32 12.61 -25.16
CA PRO A 202 -33.54 12.50 -26.61
C PRO A 202 -34.97 12.14 -26.99
N LEU A 203 -35.63 11.23 -26.25
CA LEU A 203 -37.01 10.82 -26.56
C LEU A 203 -38.01 11.96 -26.32
N ILE A 204 -37.87 12.70 -25.22
CA ILE A 204 -38.69 13.88 -24.93
C ILE A 204 -38.44 14.98 -25.96
N LEU A 205 -37.18 15.19 -26.37
CA LEU A 205 -36.82 16.12 -27.43
C LEU A 205 -37.50 15.72 -28.76
N GLY A 206 -37.52 14.43 -29.08
CA GLY A 206 -38.23 13.91 -30.25
C GLY A 206 -39.73 14.22 -30.21
N ALA A 207 -40.40 13.91 -29.10
CA ALA A 207 -41.83 14.20 -28.92
C ALA A 207 -42.13 15.71 -28.99
N LEU A 208 -41.22 16.55 -28.47
CA LEU A 208 -41.34 18.00 -28.56
C LEU A 208 -41.24 18.50 -30.00
N ILE A 209 -40.27 17.98 -30.78
CA ILE A 209 -40.09 18.35 -32.19
C ILE A 209 -41.32 17.94 -33.01
N GLU A 210 -41.87 16.74 -32.78
CA GLU A 210 -43.07 16.26 -33.45
C GLU A 210 -44.28 17.19 -33.20
N LYS A 211 -44.48 17.61 -31.94
CA LYS A 211 -45.55 18.55 -31.57
C LYS A 211 -45.37 19.95 -32.14
N LEU A 212 -44.13 20.40 -32.34
CA LEU A 212 -43.84 21.68 -32.96
C LEU A 212 -44.02 21.65 -34.49
N GLN A 213 -43.82 20.49 -35.13
CA GLN A 213 -44.03 20.31 -36.57
C GLN A 213 -45.51 20.27 -36.94
N TYR A 214 -46.33 19.65 -36.09
CA TYR A 214 -47.79 19.55 -36.27
C TYR A 214 -48.50 20.27 -35.12
N PRO A 215 -48.50 21.62 -35.11
CA PRO A 215 -49.07 22.39 -34.01
C PRO A 215 -50.59 22.24 -33.95
N ASP A 216 -51.07 21.65 -32.87
CA ASP A 216 -52.48 21.57 -32.51
C ASP A 216 -52.79 22.70 -31.50
N LYS A 217 -53.51 23.74 -31.95
CA LYS A 217 -53.82 24.94 -31.15
C LYS A 217 -54.55 24.62 -29.84
N GLU A 218 -55.26 23.50 -29.77
CA GLU A 218 -55.96 23.08 -28.54
C GLU A 218 -55.04 22.38 -27.53
N LYS A 219 -53.83 21.96 -27.94
CA LYS A 219 -52.90 21.14 -27.13
C LYS A 219 -51.51 21.76 -26.95
N GLU A 220 -51.38 23.07 -27.12
CA GLU A 220 -50.09 23.78 -26.92
C GLU A 220 -49.48 23.58 -25.52
N TRP A 221 -50.32 23.40 -24.49
CA TRP A 221 -49.88 23.08 -23.12
C TRP A 221 -48.99 21.82 -23.05
N GLN A 222 -49.17 20.85 -23.96
CA GLN A 222 -48.36 19.63 -24.00
C GLN A 222 -46.90 19.92 -24.34
N ALA A 223 -46.63 20.92 -25.20
CA ALA A 223 -45.26 21.31 -25.55
C ALA A 223 -44.54 21.97 -24.36
N TYR A 224 -45.26 22.77 -23.56
CA TYR A 224 -44.72 23.33 -22.32
C TYR A 224 -44.44 22.24 -21.27
N VAL A 225 -45.33 21.24 -21.14
CA VAL A 225 -45.12 20.09 -20.25
C VAL A 225 -43.92 19.24 -20.68
N LEU A 226 -43.75 18.97 -21.98
CA LEU A 226 -42.58 18.26 -22.50
C LEU A 226 -41.28 19.03 -22.27
N SER A 227 -41.30 20.36 -22.45
CA SER A 227 -40.15 21.22 -22.17
C SER A 227 -39.76 21.21 -20.68
N LEU A 228 -40.75 21.29 -19.78
CA LEU A 228 -40.54 21.14 -18.34
C LEU A 228 -40.01 19.74 -18.01
N GLY A 229 -40.55 18.70 -18.64
CA GLY A 229 -40.09 17.32 -18.50
C GLY A 229 -38.63 17.14 -18.92
N LEU A 230 -38.20 17.81 -20.00
CA LEU A 230 -36.80 17.79 -20.45
C LEU A 230 -35.87 18.43 -19.41
N MET A 231 -36.27 19.55 -18.80
CA MET A 231 -35.52 20.19 -17.72
C MET A 231 -35.43 19.29 -16.48
N VAL A 232 -36.56 18.72 -16.05
CA VAL A 232 -36.62 17.85 -14.87
C VAL A 232 -35.75 16.61 -15.08
N THR A 233 -35.87 15.91 -16.21
CA THR A 233 -35.04 14.74 -16.51
C THR A 233 -33.55 15.08 -16.53
N GLY A 234 -33.17 16.25 -17.05
CA GLY A 234 -31.78 16.75 -17.00
C GLY A 234 -31.27 16.96 -15.58
N LEU A 235 -32.06 17.59 -14.71
CA LEU A 235 -31.71 17.82 -13.30
C LEU A 235 -31.58 16.50 -12.53
N LEU A 236 -32.54 15.58 -12.70
CA LEU A 236 -32.54 14.27 -12.04
C LEU A 236 -31.34 13.41 -12.46
N ARG A 237 -31.04 13.38 -13.77
CA ARG A 237 -29.82 12.75 -14.28
C ARG A 237 -28.59 13.33 -13.59
N SER A 238 -28.45 14.65 -13.57
CA SER A 238 -27.26 15.29 -13.01
C SER A 238 -27.11 14.99 -11.51
N MET A 239 -28.19 15.01 -10.74
CA MET A 239 -28.16 14.69 -9.31
C MET A 239 -27.74 13.23 -9.07
N LEU A 240 -28.40 12.28 -9.73
CA LEU A 240 -28.12 10.85 -9.56
C LEU A 240 -26.70 10.49 -9.99
N PHE A 241 -26.23 11.07 -11.09
CA PHE A 241 -24.85 10.89 -11.55
C PHE A 241 -23.84 11.39 -10.51
N THR A 242 -24.00 12.61 -10.01
CA THR A 242 -23.09 13.21 -9.02
C THR A 242 -23.08 12.42 -7.71
N HIS A 243 -24.23 11.97 -7.22
CA HIS A 243 -24.29 11.14 -6.01
C HIS A 243 -23.65 9.77 -6.20
N SER A 244 -23.86 9.13 -7.35
CA SER A 244 -23.21 7.86 -7.68
C SER A 244 -21.68 8.01 -7.72
N MET A 245 -21.18 9.08 -8.38
CA MET A 245 -19.75 9.38 -8.42
C MET A 245 -19.16 9.66 -7.03
N ASN A 246 -19.84 10.46 -6.20
CA ASN A 246 -19.38 10.74 -4.84
C ASN A 246 -19.30 9.45 -3.99
N ARG A 247 -20.32 8.59 -4.04
CA ARG A 247 -20.32 7.31 -3.32
C ARG A 247 -19.24 6.35 -3.84
N SER A 248 -19.04 6.31 -5.16
CA SER A 248 -17.96 5.54 -5.79
C SER A 248 -16.58 6.03 -5.33
N ALA A 249 -16.37 7.34 -5.23
CA ALA A 249 -15.13 7.94 -4.73
C ALA A 249 -14.89 7.62 -3.24
N ILE A 250 -15.92 7.72 -2.39
CA ILE A 250 -15.82 7.34 -0.96
C ILE A 250 -15.48 5.85 -0.83
N MET A 251 -16.17 4.98 -1.57
CA MET A 251 -15.88 3.54 -1.62
C MET A 251 -14.41 3.28 -1.99
N ALA A 252 -13.92 3.92 -3.04
CA ALA A 252 -12.55 3.75 -3.50
C ALA A 252 -11.52 4.29 -2.49
N MET A 253 -11.85 5.37 -1.78
CA MET A 253 -11.03 5.89 -0.69
C MET A 253 -10.95 4.90 0.48
N HIS A 254 -12.07 4.24 0.85
CA HIS A 254 -12.07 3.19 1.87
C HIS A 254 -11.18 2.01 1.48
N MET A 255 -11.21 1.60 0.21
CA MET A 255 -10.32 0.55 -0.29
C MET A 255 -8.85 0.94 -0.10
N LYS A 256 -8.46 2.16 -0.48
CA LYS A 256 -7.08 2.65 -0.28
C LYS A 256 -6.69 2.71 1.20
N THR A 257 -7.55 3.28 2.05
CA THR A 257 -7.27 3.38 3.50
C THR A 257 -7.07 2.00 4.12
N ALA A 258 -7.93 1.03 3.78
CA ALA A 258 -7.81 -0.36 4.21
C ALA A 258 -6.48 -0.99 3.79
N LEU A 259 -6.09 -0.82 2.53
CA LEU A 259 -4.86 -1.39 1.98
C LEU A 259 -3.61 -0.77 2.59
N VAL A 260 -3.55 0.57 2.68
CA VAL A 260 -2.41 1.25 3.29
C VAL A 260 -2.26 0.83 4.76
N GLY A 261 -3.37 0.72 5.50
CA GLY A 261 -3.36 0.20 6.86
C GLY A 261 -2.86 -1.24 6.96
N ALA A 262 -3.33 -2.13 6.07
CA ALA A 262 -2.92 -3.52 6.03
C ALA A 262 -1.43 -3.70 5.64
N ILE A 263 -0.95 -2.95 4.65
CA ILE A 263 0.47 -2.95 4.24
C ILE A 263 1.34 -2.43 5.39
N TYR A 264 0.93 -1.36 6.06
CA TYR A 264 1.67 -0.80 7.19
C TYR A 264 1.78 -1.80 8.34
N LYS A 265 0.66 -2.43 8.73
CA LYS A 265 0.64 -3.48 9.75
C LYS A 265 1.52 -4.66 9.35
N LYS A 266 1.42 -5.12 8.10
CA LYS A 266 2.24 -6.23 7.58
C LYS A 266 3.73 -5.89 7.55
N ALA A 267 4.10 -4.66 7.20
CA ALA A 267 5.50 -4.23 7.18
C ALA A 267 6.15 -4.25 8.57
N LEU A 268 5.35 -4.19 9.65
CA LEU A 268 5.82 -4.31 11.03
C LEU A 268 5.92 -5.76 11.51
N THR A 269 5.26 -6.72 10.85
CA THR A 269 5.22 -8.14 11.27
C THR A 269 5.93 -9.09 10.33
N ILE A 270 6.37 -8.64 9.15
CA ILE A 270 7.08 -9.47 8.17
C ILE A 270 8.38 -10.04 8.76
N SER A 271 8.66 -11.32 8.51
CA SER A 271 9.90 -11.97 8.98
C SER A 271 11.15 -11.34 8.36
N SER A 272 12.28 -11.41 9.07
CA SER A 272 13.56 -10.87 8.58
C SER A 272 14.01 -11.48 7.26
N TYR A 273 13.69 -12.77 7.04
CA TYR A 273 13.90 -13.47 5.77
C TYR A 273 13.07 -12.82 4.65
N ALA A 274 11.75 -12.76 4.83
CA ALA A 274 10.83 -12.25 3.82
C ALA A 274 11.03 -10.76 3.52
N LYS A 275 11.53 -10.00 4.50
CA LYS A 275 11.89 -8.58 4.40
C LYS A 275 13.08 -8.33 3.45
N ARG A 276 14.04 -9.26 3.32
CA ARG A 276 15.14 -9.12 2.34
C ARG A 276 14.62 -9.12 0.90
N GLY A 277 13.56 -9.88 0.64
CA GLY A 277 12.87 -9.93 -0.65
C GLY A 277 11.90 -8.78 -0.89
N SER A 278 11.72 -7.83 0.04
CA SER A 278 10.95 -6.61 -0.19
C SER A 278 11.67 -5.36 0.26
N THR A 279 12.14 -4.59 -0.71
CA THR A 279 12.84 -3.32 -0.43
C THR A 279 11.88 -2.28 0.15
N VAL A 280 12.41 -1.33 0.92
CA VAL A 280 11.63 -0.19 1.44
C VAL A 280 10.95 0.58 0.29
N GLY A 281 11.65 0.74 -0.84
CA GLY A 281 11.09 1.36 -2.04
C GLY A 281 9.91 0.60 -2.63
N GLU A 282 9.92 -0.73 -2.59
CA GLU A 282 8.79 -1.55 -3.01
C GLU A 282 7.57 -1.32 -2.11
N ILE A 283 7.75 -1.32 -0.77
CA ILE A 283 6.66 -1.07 0.19
C ILE A 283 6.03 0.32 -0.03
N VAL A 284 6.87 1.34 -0.21
CA VAL A 284 6.40 2.71 -0.52
C VAL A 284 5.64 2.76 -1.84
N ASN A 285 6.10 2.03 -2.87
CA ASN A 285 5.40 1.92 -4.14
C ASN A 285 4.04 1.20 -4.01
N LEU A 286 3.95 0.14 -3.19
CA LEU A 286 2.68 -0.55 -2.93
C LEU A 286 1.65 0.44 -2.33
N MET A 287 2.07 1.27 -1.38
CA MET A 287 1.19 2.26 -0.74
C MET A 287 0.84 3.46 -1.64
N SER A 288 1.81 4.00 -2.38
CA SER A 288 1.66 5.25 -3.13
C SER A 288 1.18 5.06 -4.57
N VAL A 289 1.48 3.93 -5.20
CA VAL A 289 1.16 3.65 -6.60
C VAL A 289 0.07 2.60 -6.71
N ASP A 290 0.26 1.41 -6.13
CA ASP A 290 -0.69 0.31 -6.32
C ASP A 290 -2.03 0.57 -5.61
N CYS A 291 -2.01 1.07 -4.37
CA CYS A 291 -3.24 1.49 -3.67
C CYS A 291 -3.92 2.69 -4.34
N GLN A 292 -3.15 3.63 -4.91
CA GLN A 292 -3.67 4.78 -5.64
C GLN A 292 -4.36 4.35 -6.95
N ARG A 293 -3.77 3.42 -7.70
CA ARG A 293 -4.40 2.85 -8.90
C ARG A 293 -5.74 2.17 -8.58
N LEU A 294 -5.78 1.39 -7.50
CA LEU A 294 -7.03 0.77 -7.04
C LEU A 294 -8.08 1.83 -6.63
N GLN A 295 -7.67 2.95 -6.04
CA GLN A 295 -8.57 4.08 -5.75
C GLN A 295 -9.11 4.72 -7.04
N GLU A 296 -8.23 5.05 -7.99
CA GLU A 296 -8.62 5.70 -9.25
C GLU A 296 -9.58 4.82 -10.05
N ILE A 297 -9.28 3.53 -10.14
CA ILE A 297 -10.13 2.60 -10.89
C ILE A 297 -11.41 2.29 -10.11
N GLY A 298 -11.34 2.12 -8.79
CA GLY A 298 -12.52 1.96 -7.95
C GLY A 298 -13.51 3.11 -8.10
N THR A 299 -13.01 4.34 -8.26
CA THR A 299 -13.83 5.54 -8.47
C THR A 299 -14.62 5.46 -9.78
N LEU A 300 -13.98 4.98 -10.86
CA LEU A 300 -14.58 4.85 -12.19
C LEU A 300 -15.31 3.52 -12.41
N PHE A 301 -15.08 2.50 -11.59
CA PHE A 301 -15.51 1.13 -11.83
C PHE A 301 -17.02 1.00 -12.07
N ILE A 302 -17.84 1.65 -11.24
CA ILE A 302 -19.31 1.62 -11.38
C ILE A 302 -19.78 2.27 -12.68
N PHE A 303 -19.13 3.36 -13.08
CA PHE A 303 -19.40 4.00 -14.37
C PHE A 303 -19.06 3.03 -15.51
N LEU A 304 -17.90 2.39 -15.46
CA LEU A 304 -17.45 1.45 -16.48
C LEU A 304 -18.32 0.19 -16.56
N LEU A 305 -18.83 -0.30 -15.43
CA LEU A 305 -19.76 -1.43 -15.38
C LEU A 305 -21.11 -1.11 -16.04
N SER A 306 -21.54 0.15 -15.99
CA SER A 306 -22.80 0.60 -16.63
C SER A 306 -22.68 0.78 -18.16
N THR A 307 -21.45 0.97 -18.68
CA THR A 307 -21.17 1.23 -20.09
C THR A 307 -21.78 0.22 -21.06
N PRO A 308 -21.65 -1.12 -20.88
CA PRO A 308 -22.24 -2.09 -21.81
C PRO A 308 -23.76 -2.01 -21.84
N VAL A 309 -24.39 -1.83 -20.68
CA VAL A 309 -25.84 -1.66 -20.55
C VAL A 309 -26.29 -0.41 -21.31
N GLN A 310 -25.57 0.71 -21.13
CA GLN A 310 -25.83 1.95 -21.86
C GLN A 310 -25.73 1.77 -23.38
N CYS A 311 -24.71 1.06 -23.88
CA CYS A 311 -24.57 0.77 -25.30
C CYS A 311 -25.74 -0.07 -25.84
N ILE A 312 -26.15 -1.11 -25.12
CA ILE A 312 -27.27 -1.98 -25.51
C ILE A 312 -28.57 -1.17 -25.61
N PHE A 313 -28.89 -0.37 -24.59
CA PHE A 313 -30.08 0.48 -24.60
C PHE A 313 -30.07 1.50 -25.76
N ALA A 314 -28.93 2.14 -26.01
CA ALA A 314 -28.80 3.09 -27.12
C ALA A 314 -29.05 2.43 -28.49
N VAL A 315 -28.50 1.23 -28.71
CA VAL A 315 -28.70 0.48 -29.97
C VAL A 315 -30.15 0.08 -30.14
N ILE A 316 -30.84 -0.35 -29.07
CA ILE A 316 -32.27 -0.69 -29.11
C ILE A 316 -33.11 0.54 -29.49
N LEU A 317 -32.86 1.71 -28.88
CA LEU A 317 -33.59 2.94 -29.19
C LEU A 317 -33.33 3.45 -30.61
N LEU A 318 -32.08 3.35 -31.07
CA LEU A 318 -31.73 3.66 -32.46
C LEU A 318 -32.45 2.71 -33.43
N TYR A 319 -32.48 1.41 -33.13
CA TYR A 319 -33.14 0.41 -33.99
C TYR A 319 -34.64 0.70 -34.11
N ASN A 320 -35.28 1.09 -33.03
CA ASN A 320 -36.69 1.49 -33.05
C ASN A 320 -36.93 2.78 -33.87
N SER A 321 -35.94 3.66 -34.00
CA SER A 321 -36.10 4.96 -34.68
C SER A 321 -35.89 4.89 -36.20
N ILE A 322 -34.91 4.10 -36.65
CA ILE A 322 -34.45 4.06 -38.05
C ILE A 322 -34.25 2.62 -38.60
N GLY A 323 -34.65 1.59 -37.85
CA GLY A 323 -34.66 0.20 -38.29
C GLY A 323 -33.27 -0.39 -38.53
N ILE A 324 -33.14 -1.20 -39.58
CA ILE A 324 -31.90 -1.95 -39.88
C ILE A 324 -30.72 -1.02 -40.22
N SER A 325 -30.98 0.23 -40.62
CA SER A 325 -29.96 1.20 -41.02
C SER A 325 -28.99 1.58 -39.90
N VAL A 326 -29.36 1.32 -38.63
CA VAL A 326 -28.45 1.46 -37.47
C VAL A 326 -27.20 0.61 -37.59
N LEU A 327 -27.30 -0.57 -38.23
CA LEU A 327 -26.17 -1.48 -38.38
C LEU A 327 -25.00 -0.82 -39.12
N THR A 328 -25.27 0.07 -40.08
CA THR A 328 -24.22 0.83 -40.77
C THR A 328 -23.48 1.76 -39.80
N GLY A 329 -24.23 2.50 -38.97
CA GLY A 329 -23.66 3.38 -37.97
C GLY A 329 -22.88 2.63 -36.89
N LEU A 330 -23.43 1.51 -36.42
CA LEU A 330 -22.78 0.63 -35.45
C LEU A 330 -21.52 0.00 -36.03
N ALA A 331 -21.55 -0.46 -37.28
CA ALA A 331 -20.37 -1.02 -37.96
C ALA A 331 -19.25 0.04 -38.08
N LEU A 332 -19.59 1.29 -38.42
CA LEU A 332 -18.62 2.38 -38.46
C LEU A 332 -18.08 2.71 -37.06
N MET A 333 -18.94 2.78 -36.05
CA MET A 333 -18.52 2.98 -34.66
C MET A 333 -17.60 1.86 -34.17
N LEU A 334 -17.92 0.59 -34.49
CA LEU A 334 -17.09 -0.56 -34.16
C LEU A 334 -15.76 -0.56 -34.92
N LEU A 335 -15.72 -0.06 -36.16
CA LEU A 335 -14.48 0.09 -36.94
C LEU A 335 -13.56 1.18 -36.35
N LEU A 336 -14.13 2.22 -35.73
CA LEU A 336 -13.34 3.24 -35.02
C LEU A 336 -12.68 2.69 -33.74
N VAL A 337 -13.22 1.63 -33.12
CA VAL A 337 -12.64 1.03 -31.90
C VAL A 337 -11.22 0.46 -32.11
N PRO A 338 -10.95 -0.45 -33.07
CA PRO A 338 -9.59 -0.97 -33.29
C PRO A 338 -8.63 0.11 -33.76
N PHE A 339 -9.10 1.10 -34.52
CA PHE A 339 -8.25 2.23 -34.92
C PHE A 339 -7.84 3.09 -33.71
N ASN A 340 -8.78 3.38 -32.81
CA ASN A 340 -8.50 4.05 -31.54
C ASN A 340 -7.58 3.21 -30.64
N ALA A 341 -7.78 1.88 -30.58
CA ALA A 341 -6.92 0.99 -29.84
C ALA A 341 -5.48 0.97 -30.41
N TRP A 342 -5.34 1.04 -31.74
CA TRP A 342 -4.04 1.19 -32.39
C TRP A 342 -3.36 2.52 -32.00
N ILE A 343 -4.08 3.65 -32.07
CA ILE A 343 -3.54 4.95 -31.64
C ILE A 343 -3.13 4.90 -30.16
N ALA A 344 -3.98 4.36 -29.28
CA ALA A 344 -3.71 4.23 -27.86
C ALA A 344 -2.47 3.36 -27.58
N ASN A 345 -2.29 2.26 -28.32
CA ASN A 345 -1.08 1.42 -28.22
C ASN A 345 0.17 2.15 -28.69
N GLN A 346 0.09 2.94 -29.76
CA GLN A 346 1.22 3.78 -30.20
C GLN A 346 1.55 4.85 -29.17
N GLN A 347 0.53 5.52 -28.61
CA GLN A 347 0.70 6.48 -27.52
C GLN A 347 1.39 5.83 -26.33
N LYS A 348 0.98 4.62 -25.94
CA LYS A 348 1.63 3.85 -24.88
C LYS A 348 3.11 3.58 -25.17
N ARG A 349 3.44 3.11 -26.38
CA ARG A 349 4.84 2.83 -26.77
C ARG A 349 5.72 4.09 -26.70
N PHE A 350 5.27 5.19 -27.30
CA PHE A 350 6.01 6.45 -27.24
C PHE A 350 6.08 7.03 -25.81
N GLN A 351 5.05 6.78 -24.99
CA GLN A 351 5.05 7.16 -23.57
C GLN A 351 6.10 6.36 -22.78
N GLU A 352 6.28 5.07 -23.08
CA GLU A 352 7.33 4.23 -22.47
C GLU A 352 8.73 4.72 -22.86
N GLU A 353 8.98 5.00 -24.14
CA GLU A 353 10.24 5.59 -24.60
C GLU A 353 10.50 6.97 -23.95
N ASN A 354 9.46 7.81 -23.83
CA ASN A 354 9.56 9.10 -23.16
C ASN A 354 9.91 8.96 -21.67
N LEU A 355 9.38 7.95 -20.97
CA LEU A 355 9.74 7.68 -19.58
C LEU A 355 11.22 7.34 -19.43
N MET A 356 11.81 6.58 -20.36
CA MET A 356 13.25 6.27 -20.33
C MET A 356 14.14 7.52 -20.42
N TYR A 357 13.82 8.45 -21.33
CA TYR A 357 14.56 9.72 -21.45
C TYR A 357 14.32 10.62 -20.24
N LYS A 358 13.09 10.66 -19.73
CA LYS A 358 12.75 11.43 -18.52
C LYS A 358 13.51 10.92 -17.29
N ASP A 359 13.59 9.61 -17.09
CA ASP A 359 14.34 9.01 -15.98
C ASP A 359 15.84 9.29 -16.10
N SER A 360 16.39 9.16 -17.30
CA SER A 360 17.80 9.49 -17.58
C SER A 360 18.10 10.96 -17.28
N ARG A 361 17.20 11.87 -17.65
CA ARG A 361 17.32 13.31 -17.35
C ARG A 361 17.25 13.57 -15.84
N ILE A 362 16.27 13.01 -15.14
CA ILE A 362 16.11 13.20 -13.69
C ILE A 362 17.34 12.66 -12.96
N LYS A 363 17.86 11.49 -13.36
CA LYS A 363 19.09 10.92 -12.80
C LYS A 363 20.28 11.87 -12.96
N MET A 364 20.53 12.36 -14.18
CA MET A 364 21.62 13.31 -14.45
C MET A 364 21.46 14.61 -13.64
N VAL A 365 20.25 15.15 -13.54
CA VAL A 365 19.98 16.35 -12.73
C VAL A 365 20.26 16.09 -11.25
N ASN A 366 19.89 14.93 -10.71
CA ASN A 366 20.19 14.57 -9.33
C ASN A 366 21.70 14.42 -9.09
N GLU A 367 22.46 13.84 -10.02
CA GLU A 367 23.92 13.77 -9.94
C GLU A 367 24.57 15.17 -9.92
N ILE A 368 24.08 16.09 -10.76
CA ILE A 368 24.51 17.50 -10.78
C ILE A 368 24.21 18.19 -9.45
N LEU A 369 22.99 18.04 -8.90
CA LEU A 369 22.57 18.69 -7.66
C LEU A 369 23.36 18.16 -6.45
N ASN A 370 23.58 16.85 -6.37
CA ASN A 370 24.40 16.25 -5.31
C ASN A 370 25.88 16.66 -5.41
N GLY A 371 26.37 16.88 -6.63
CA GLY A 371 27.75 17.29 -6.92
C GLY A 371 27.96 18.80 -7.06
N MET A 372 26.97 19.65 -6.71
CA MET A 372 26.95 21.05 -7.15
C MET A 372 28.20 21.85 -6.73
N LYS A 373 28.71 21.62 -5.52
CA LYS A 373 29.95 22.27 -5.03
C LYS A 373 31.16 21.90 -5.90
N VAL A 374 31.29 20.62 -6.27
CA VAL A 374 32.40 20.11 -7.08
C VAL A 374 32.31 20.69 -8.51
N LEU A 375 31.12 20.70 -9.10
CA LEU A 375 30.92 21.24 -10.45
C LEU A 375 31.25 22.75 -10.51
N LYS A 376 30.87 23.51 -9.48
CA LYS A 376 31.18 24.95 -9.33
C LYS A 376 32.69 25.20 -9.19
N LEU A 377 33.39 24.38 -8.41
CA LEU A 377 34.84 24.48 -8.22
C LEU A 377 35.62 24.26 -9.53
N TYR A 378 35.15 23.35 -10.39
CA TYR A 378 35.79 23.04 -11.68
C TYR A 378 35.21 23.80 -12.88
N ALA A 379 34.22 24.67 -12.67
CA ALA A 379 33.51 25.39 -13.73
C ALA A 379 32.95 24.48 -14.85
N TRP A 380 32.47 23.27 -14.51
CA TRP A 380 31.96 22.28 -15.46
C TRP A 380 30.46 22.43 -15.80
N GLU A 381 29.83 23.51 -15.36
CA GLU A 381 28.38 23.73 -15.46
C GLU A 381 27.87 23.67 -16.91
N ASP A 382 28.56 24.32 -17.84
CA ASP A 382 28.13 24.39 -19.24
C ASP A 382 28.18 23.02 -19.94
N GLU A 383 29.18 22.20 -19.63
CA GLU A 383 29.30 20.86 -20.22
C GLU A 383 28.23 19.92 -19.67
N PHE A 384 27.95 19.97 -18.37
CA PHE A 384 26.86 19.19 -17.78
C PHE A 384 25.48 19.68 -18.25
N LYS A 385 25.29 20.99 -18.44
CA LYS A 385 24.09 21.56 -19.07
C LYS A 385 23.88 21.00 -20.47
N ARG A 386 24.93 20.99 -21.31
CA ARG A 386 24.88 20.45 -22.67
C ARG A 386 24.47 18.96 -22.68
N LYS A 387 24.99 18.16 -21.74
CA LYS A 387 24.58 16.75 -21.59
C LYS A 387 23.09 16.61 -21.29
N VAL A 388 22.54 17.47 -20.42
CA VAL A 388 21.10 17.49 -20.10
C VAL A 388 20.27 17.93 -21.31
N GLU A 389 20.74 18.93 -22.07
CA GLU A 389 20.06 19.43 -23.28
C GLU A 389 19.93 18.34 -24.36
N VAL A 390 20.97 17.55 -24.61
CA VAL A 390 20.90 16.43 -25.58
C VAL A 390 19.83 15.41 -25.19
N ILE A 391 19.73 15.05 -23.90
CA ILE A 391 18.68 14.16 -23.41
C ILE A 391 17.30 14.82 -23.58
N ARG A 392 17.20 16.11 -23.28
CA ARG A 392 15.96 16.88 -23.37
C ARG A 392 15.45 17.01 -24.81
N GLU A 393 16.33 17.18 -25.80
CA GLU A 393 15.94 17.22 -27.20
C GLU A 393 15.31 15.90 -27.66
N ALA A 394 15.88 14.77 -27.23
CA ALA A 394 15.32 13.45 -27.49
C ALA A 394 13.94 13.28 -26.82
N GLU A 395 13.81 13.70 -25.55
CA GLU A 395 12.53 13.71 -24.80
C GLU A 395 11.47 14.56 -25.53
N VAL A 396 11.83 15.77 -25.97
CA VAL A 396 10.91 16.67 -26.68
C VAL A 396 10.46 16.10 -28.03
N LYS A 397 11.34 15.40 -28.75
CA LYS A 397 10.96 14.72 -30.00
C LYS A 397 9.87 13.68 -29.76
N GLN A 398 9.97 12.90 -28.69
CA GLN A 398 8.94 11.93 -28.31
C GLN A 398 7.63 12.60 -27.90
N LEU A 399 7.71 13.66 -27.09
CA LEU A 399 6.54 14.45 -26.71
C LEU A 399 5.80 15.03 -27.93
N ARG A 400 6.51 15.45 -28.98
CA ARG A 400 5.89 15.92 -30.24
C ARG A 400 5.12 14.80 -30.94
N LEU A 401 5.67 13.59 -31.02
CA LEU A 401 4.98 12.43 -31.62
C LEU A 401 3.71 12.07 -30.82
N ILE A 402 3.81 12.06 -29.49
CA ILE A 402 2.66 11.86 -28.59
C ILE A 402 1.59 12.94 -28.84
N ALA A 403 1.98 14.20 -28.93
CA ALA A 403 1.07 15.32 -29.19
C ALA A 403 0.36 15.18 -30.55
N LEU A 404 1.08 14.78 -31.61
CA LEU A 404 0.49 14.51 -32.92
C LEU A 404 -0.54 13.38 -32.86
N LEU A 405 -0.28 12.31 -32.11
CA LEU A 405 -1.24 11.23 -31.90
C LEU A 405 -2.48 11.71 -31.11
N TYR A 406 -2.31 12.60 -30.13
CA TYR A 406 -3.45 13.23 -29.43
C TYR A 406 -4.30 14.07 -30.37
N ILE A 407 -3.69 14.88 -31.25
CA ILE A 407 -4.42 15.67 -32.25
C ILE A 407 -5.19 14.73 -33.18
N LEU A 408 -4.54 13.68 -33.69
CA LEU A 408 -5.18 12.69 -34.56
C LEU A 408 -6.39 12.03 -33.88
N ALA A 409 -6.22 11.57 -32.63
CA ALA A 409 -7.32 11.02 -31.85
C ALA A 409 -8.45 12.04 -31.67
N GLY A 410 -8.12 13.30 -31.32
CA GLY A 410 -9.10 14.37 -31.15
C GLY A 410 -9.91 14.65 -32.41
N VAL A 411 -9.26 14.70 -33.58
CA VAL A 411 -9.93 14.88 -34.87
C VAL A 411 -10.90 13.74 -35.16
N LEU A 412 -10.48 12.49 -34.95
CA LEU A 412 -11.33 11.31 -35.14
C LEU A 412 -12.54 11.33 -34.20
N TRP A 413 -12.34 11.70 -32.93
CA TRP A 413 -13.40 11.86 -31.94
C TRP A 413 -14.40 12.95 -32.30
N GLY A 414 -13.89 14.08 -32.82
CA GLY A 414 -14.72 15.19 -33.30
C GLY A 414 -15.56 14.81 -34.52
N MET A 415 -14.97 14.07 -35.48
CA MET A 415 -15.62 13.69 -36.74
C MET A 415 -16.52 12.45 -36.64
N ALA A 416 -16.28 11.54 -35.69
CA ALA A 416 -17.06 10.31 -35.50
C ALA A 416 -18.59 10.49 -35.55
N PRO A 417 -19.24 11.40 -34.79
CA PRO A 417 -20.71 11.58 -34.83
C PRO A 417 -21.21 12.05 -36.19
N PHE A 418 -20.43 12.89 -36.88
CA PHE A 418 -20.77 13.39 -38.19
C PHE A 418 -20.73 12.25 -39.22
N LEU A 419 -19.65 11.47 -39.23
CA LEU A 419 -19.51 10.33 -40.13
C LEU A 419 -20.58 9.27 -39.86
N VAL A 420 -20.78 8.91 -38.59
CA VAL A 420 -21.82 7.94 -38.21
C VAL A 420 -23.22 8.43 -38.61
N GLY A 421 -23.55 9.70 -38.33
CA GLY A 421 -24.81 10.29 -38.76
C GLY A 421 -24.97 10.27 -40.28
N LEU A 422 -23.95 10.73 -41.02
CA LEU A 422 -23.96 10.79 -42.49
C LEU A 422 -24.20 9.42 -43.11
N PHE A 423 -23.42 8.41 -42.75
CA PHE A 423 -23.55 7.07 -43.32
C PHE A 423 -24.85 6.38 -42.92
N THR A 424 -25.31 6.57 -41.69
CA THR A 424 -26.57 5.97 -41.22
C THR A 424 -27.80 6.59 -41.87
N PHE A 425 -27.82 7.92 -42.04
CA PHE A 425 -28.92 8.59 -42.73
C PHE A 425 -28.88 8.33 -44.23
N ALA A 426 -27.70 8.23 -44.83
CA ALA A 426 -27.56 7.83 -46.23
C ALA A 426 -28.11 6.43 -46.46
N THR A 427 -27.77 5.44 -45.62
CA THR A 427 -28.31 4.08 -45.76
C THR A 427 -29.80 4.01 -45.46
N TYR A 428 -30.32 4.81 -44.53
CA TYR A 428 -31.76 4.91 -44.28
C TYR A 428 -32.55 5.39 -45.50
N LEU A 429 -32.07 6.45 -46.17
CA LEU A 429 -32.70 7.01 -47.36
C LEU A 429 -32.53 6.13 -48.62
N LEU A 430 -31.41 5.41 -48.73
CA LEU A 430 -31.11 4.57 -49.89
C LEU A 430 -31.75 3.17 -49.80
N SER A 431 -32.05 2.67 -48.60
CA SER A 431 -32.55 1.29 -48.41
C SER A 431 -34.01 1.10 -48.83
N ASP A 432 -34.86 2.09 -48.66
CA ASP A 432 -36.26 2.03 -49.08
C ASP A 432 -36.74 3.43 -49.50
N ARG A 433 -37.49 3.50 -50.60
CA ARG A 433 -38.11 4.72 -51.12
C ARG A 433 -39.22 5.26 -50.22
N THR A 434 -39.76 4.44 -49.31
CA THR A 434 -40.78 4.84 -48.33
C THR A 434 -40.21 5.52 -47.08
N ASN A 435 -38.90 5.42 -46.86
CA ASN A 435 -38.24 6.00 -45.69
C ASN A 435 -38.13 7.53 -45.82
N VAL A 436 -38.81 8.26 -44.94
CA VAL A 436 -38.70 9.72 -44.83
C VAL A 436 -37.91 10.07 -43.57
N LEU A 437 -36.85 10.87 -43.76
CA LEU A 437 -36.03 11.40 -42.68
C LEU A 437 -36.67 12.68 -42.13
N ASP A 438 -37.57 12.52 -41.17
CA ASP A 438 -38.18 13.64 -40.47
C ASP A 438 -37.22 14.26 -39.45
N PRO A 439 -37.35 15.57 -39.13
CA PRO A 439 -36.44 16.20 -38.19
C PRO A 439 -36.46 15.54 -36.80
N GLN A 440 -37.61 15.01 -36.35
CA GLN A 440 -37.68 14.21 -35.12
C GLN A 440 -36.69 13.04 -35.15
N LYS A 441 -36.74 12.19 -36.19
CA LYS A 441 -35.84 11.04 -36.34
C LYS A 441 -34.38 11.49 -36.41
N ALA A 442 -34.10 12.54 -37.18
CA ALA A 442 -32.74 13.05 -37.35
C ALA A 442 -32.13 13.55 -36.03
N PHE A 443 -32.84 14.42 -35.29
CA PHE A 443 -32.35 14.98 -34.02
C PHE A 443 -32.24 13.93 -32.91
N VAL A 444 -33.20 13.00 -32.81
CA VAL A 444 -33.16 11.90 -31.83
C VAL A 444 -31.97 11.00 -32.11
N CYS A 445 -31.75 10.59 -33.37
CA CYS A 445 -30.62 9.73 -33.74
C CYS A 445 -29.27 10.41 -33.50
N LEU A 446 -29.13 11.69 -33.89
CA LEU A 446 -27.91 12.46 -33.64
C LEU A 446 -27.61 12.58 -32.14
N ALA A 447 -28.64 12.81 -31.31
CA ALA A 447 -28.48 12.84 -29.86
C ALA A 447 -28.04 11.47 -29.31
N LEU A 448 -28.67 10.37 -29.74
CA LEU A 448 -28.31 9.01 -29.33
C LEU A 448 -26.89 8.62 -29.77
N PHE A 449 -26.46 8.98 -30.98
CA PHE A 449 -25.06 8.78 -31.41
C PHE A 449 -24.07 9.57 -30.57
N ASN A 450 -24.41 10.80 -30.19
CA ASN A 450 -23.58 11.60 -29.28
C ASN A 450 -23.47 10.97 -27.89
N LEU A 451 -24.50 10.28 -27.40
CA LEU A 451 -24.46 9.56 -26.12
C LEU A 451 -23.55 8.33 -26.16
N LEU A 452 -23.47 7.63 -27.29
CA LEU A 452 -22.64 6.43 -27.46
C LEU A 452 -21.13 6.70 -27.47
N LYS A 453 -20.73 7.95 -27.73
CA LYS A 453 -19.32 8.38 -27.75
C LYS A 453 -18.58 8.02 -26.47
N VAL A 454 -19.07 8.55 -25.35
CA VAL A 454 -18.37 8.45 -24.07
C VAL A 454 -18.23 6.99 -23.63
N PRO A 455 -19.29 6.16 -23.66
CA PRO A 455 -19.17 4.73 -23.38
C PRO A 455 -18.12 4.01 -24.24
N LEU A 456 -18.14 4.22 -25.56
CA LEU A 456 -17.22 3.56 -26.48
C LEU A 456 -15.75 3.96 -26.24
N TYR A 457 -15.49 5.21 -25.84
CA TYR A 457 -14.16 5.66 -25.43
C TYR A 457 -13.62 4.82 -24.27
N TYR A 458 -14.44 4.71 -23.22
CA TYR A 458 -14.04 4.11 -21.95
C TYR A 458 -13.90 2.59 -22.01
N ILE A 459 -14.45 1.91 -23.02
CA ILE A 459 -14.19 0.48 -23.26
C ILE A 459 -12.69 0.21 -23.45
N SER A 460 -11.97 1.10 -24.15
CA SER A 460 -10.51 0.95 -24.33
C SER A 460 -9.74 1.14 -23.01
N THR A 461 -10.19 2.09 -22.19
CA THR A 461 -9.63 2.36 -20.86
C THR A 461 -9.86 1.19 -19.91
N LEU A 462 -11.05 0.55 -19.97
CA LEU A 462 -11.41 -0.64 -19.19
C LEU A 462 -10.41 -1.79 -19.35
N LEU A 463 -10.00 -2.07 -20.60
CA LEU A 463 -9.02 -3.12 -20.89
C LEU A 463 -7.67 -2.80 -20.23
N THR A 464 -7.23 -1.55 -20.34
CA THR A 464 -5.98 -1.09 -19.74
C THR A 464 -6.01 -1.20 -18.21
N TYR A 465 -7.10 -0.75 -17.59
CA TYR A 465 -7.30 -0.82 -16.15
C TYR A 465 -7.39 -2.25 -15.62
N THR A 466 -8.00 -3.17 -16.37
CA THR A 466 -8.08 -4.59 -15.98
C THR A 466 -6.67 -5.20 -15.86
N VAL A 467 -5.80 -4.94 -16.84
CA VAL A 467 -4.40 -5.42 -16.80
C VAL A 467 -3.65 -4.80 -15.62
N GLN A 468 -3.79 -3.49 -15.41
CA GLN A 468 -3.10 -2.78 -14.32
C GLN A 468 -3.56 -3.26 -12.93
N ILE A 469 -4.86 -3.43 -12.73
CA ILE A 469 -5.43 -3.94 -11.48
C ILE A 469 -4.88 -5.32 -11.18
N ASN A 470 -4.84 -6.22 -12.17
CA ASN A 470 -4.37 -7.58 -11.95
C ASN A 470 -2.92 -7.60 -11.46
N VAL A 471 -2.04 -6.80 -12.06
CA VAL A 471 -0.65 -6.65 -11.62
C VAL A 471 -0.56 -6.07 -10.21
N SER A 472 -1.34 -5.02 -9.89
CA SER A 472 -1.34 -4.42 -8.57
C SER A 472 -1.86 -5.37 -7.48
N ILE A 473 -2.92 -6.13 -7.76
CA ILE A 473 -3.45 -7.16 -6.84
C ILE A 473 -2.41 -8.25 -6.62
N GLN A 474 -1.79 -8.78 -7.67
CA GLN A 474 -0.78 -9.83 -7.52
C GLN A 474 0.38 -9.40 -6.62
N ARG A 475 0.85 -8.15 -6.75
CA ARG A 475 1.89 -7.61 -5.87
C ARG A 475 1.42 -7.45 -4.42
N LEU A 476 0.18 -6.98 -4.23
CA LEU A 476 -0.42 -6.84 -2.89
C LEU A 476 -0.64 -8.20 -2.23
N ASP A 477 -1.17 -9.17 -2.96
CA ASP A 477 -1.38 -10.54 -2.52
C ASP A 477 -0.03 -11.13 -2.09
N ASN A 478 0.97 -11.12 -2.98
CA ASN A 478 2.32 -11.63 -2.68
C ASN A 478 2.95 -10.97 -1.45
N PHE A 479 2.78 -9.67 -1.25
CA PHE A 479 3.32 -8.96 -0.08
C PHE A 479 2.57 -9.30 1.21
N LEU A 480 1.24 -9.30 1.18
CA LEU A 480 0.40 -9.52 2.37
C LEU A 480 0.37 -10.98 2.84
N THR A 481 0.74 -11.92 1.97
CA THR A 481 0.90 -13.34 2.30
C THR A 481 2.34 -13.77 2.60
N LYS A 482 3.32 -12.85 2.59
CA LYS A 482 4.68 -13.17 3.08
C LYS A 482 4.63 -13.70 4.51
N GLU A 483 5.65 -14.43 4.93
CA GLU A 483 5.72 -14.98 6.28
C GLU A 483 5.80 -13.86 7.33
N ASP A 484 5.07 -14.06 8.43
CA ASP A 484 5.14 -13.21 9.62
C ASP A 484 6.24 -13.73 10.55
N LEU A 485 6.88 -12.83 11.30
CA LEU A 485 7.83 -13.16 12.36
C LEU A 485 7.11 -13.98 13.46
N ASP A 486 7.70 -15.10 13.86
CA ASP A 486 7.12 -15.93 14.91
C ASP A 486 7.30 -15.27 16.29
N PRO A 487 6.21 -14.87 16.98
CA PRO A 487 6.31 -14.28 18.32
C PRO A 487 6.85 -15.27 19.37
N THR A 488 6.89 -16.57 19.07
CA THR A 488 7.45 -17.60 19.96
C THR A 488 8.97 -17.73 19.87
N ASN A 489 9.63 -17.00 18.95
CA ASN A 489 11.09 -16.98 18.85
C ASN A 489 11.73 -16.58 20.19
N THR A 490 11.21 -15.54 20.84
CA THR A 490 11.63 -15.08 22.17
C THR A 490 10.46 -15.02 23.15
N VAL A 491 10.64 -15.60 24.33
CA VAL A 491 9.67 -15.53 25.43
C VAL A 491 10.04 -14.36 26.34
N TRP A 492 9.13 -13.41 26.48
CA TRP A 492 9.26 -12.26 27.38
C TRP A 492 8.60 -12.59 28.73
N ASP A 493 9.39 -12.78 29.78
CA ASP A 493 8.89 -13.14 31.12
C ASP A 493 9.39 -12.18 32.19
N VAL A 494 8.48 -11.48 32.85
CA VAL A 494 8.79 -10.52 33.93
C VAL A 494 9.42 -11.22 35.15
N ASN A 495 9.08 -12.49 35.39
CA ASN A 495 9.50 -13.26 36.55
C ASN A 495 10.71 -14.17 36.27
N ALA A 496 11.32 -14.07 35.09
CA ALA A 496 12.49 -14.86 34.75
C ALA A 496 13.61 -14.69 35.80
N GLU A 497 14.31 -15.78 36.11
CA GLU A 497 15.41 -15.80 37.08
C GLU A 497 16.60 -14.97 36.58
N HIS A 498 16.95 -15.14 35.31
CA HIS A 498 18.06 -14.46 34.64
C HIS A 498 17.57 -13.33 33.74
N GLY A 499 18.43 -12.36 33.46
CA GLY A 499 18.11 -11.23 32.58
C GLY A 499 17.94 -11.65 31.12
N VAL A 500 18.85 -12.51 30.64
CA VAL A 500 18.77 -13.17 29.32
C VAL A 500 19.21 -14.62 29.49
N CYS A 501 18.43 -15.57 28.96
CA CYS A 501 18.77 -16.98 28.97
C CYS A 501 18.50 -17.60 27.59
N ILE A 502 19.52 -18.24 27.01
CA ILE A 502 19.44 -19.02 25.78
C ILE A 502 19.88 -20.44 26.09
N THR A 503 19.04 -21.42 25.79
CA THR A 503 19.34 -22.85 26.00
C THR A 503 19.28 -23.60 24.68
N ASN A 504 20.37 -24.29 24.33
CA ASN A 504 20.53 -25.05 23.08
C ASN A 504 20.05 -24.30 21.83
N GLY A 505 20.29 -22.98 21.78
CA GLY A 505 19.76 -22.08 20.77
C GLY A 505 20.46 -22.26 19.42
N THR A 506 19.69 -22.52 18.37
CA THR A 506 20.18 -22.53 16.98
C THR A 506 19.31 -21.60 16.14
N PHE A 507 19.93 -20.61 15.50
CA PHE A 507 19.23 -19.52 14.82
C PHE A 507 19.72 -19.34 13.39
N THR A 508 18.81 -18.96 12.51
CA THR A 508 19.11 -18.67 11.11
C THR A 508 18.41 -17.41 10.64
N TRP A 509 19.04 -16.73 9.67
CA TRP A 509 18.42 -15.63 8.93
C TRP A 509 17.58 -16.12 7.76
N ASP A 510 17.82 -17.35 7.33
CA ASP A 510 17.22 -17.98 6.16
C ASP A 510 17.03 -19.47 6.47
N PRO A 511 15.79 -19.98 6.49
CA PRO A 511 15.50 -21.39 6.74
C PRO A 511 16.20 -22.35 5.76
N GLU A 512 16.52 -21.91 4.56
CA GLU A 512 17.15 -22.75 3.52
C GLU A 512 18.69 -22.80 3.66
N LEU A 513 19.28 -21.84 4.36
CA LEU A 513 20.72 -21.77 4.56
C LEU A 513 21.15 -22.41 5.88
N LYS A 514 22.46 -22.70 5.97
CA LYS A 514 23.05 -23.22 7.21
C LYS A 514 22.85 -22.21 8.36
N PRO A 515 22.52 -22.68 9.57
CA PRO A 515 22.34 -21.80 10.73
C PRO A 515 23.58 -20.93 10.96
N THR A 516 23.32 -19.64 11.19
CA THR A 516 24.34 -18.63 11.50
C THR A 516 24.84 -18.77 12.93
N LEU A 517 23.94 -19.11 13.86
CA LEU A 517 24.26 -19.36 15.27
C LEU A 517 23.91 -20.80 15.63
N ARG A 518 24.81 -21.49 16.34
CA ARG A 518 24.69 -22.93 16.62
C ARG A 518 25.02 -23.24 18.08
N ASN A 519 24.17 -24.06 18.70
CA ASN A 519 24.33 -24.55 20.06
C ASN A 519 24.70 -23.46 21.07
N ILE A 520 24.00 -22.33 20.99
CA ILE A 520 24.21 -21.19 21.88
C ILE A 520 23.61 -21.52 23.25
N ASN A 521 24.46 -21.53 24.26
CA ASN A 521 24.06 -21.62 25.67
C ASN A 521 24.62 -20.40 26.39
N LEU A 522 23.76 -19.42 26.67
CA LEU A 522 24.11 -18.15 27.29
C LEU A 522 23.18 -17.88 28.48
N THR A 523 23.75 -17.52 29.62
CA THR A 523 22.97 -17.06 30.78
C THR A 523 23.57 -15.76 31.31
N VAL A 524 22.79 -14.67 31.32
CA VAL A 524 23.19 -13.36 31.83
C VAL A 524 22.38 -13.07 33.09
N ALA A 525 23.06 -12.92 34.23
CA ALA A 525 22.40 -12.64 35.50
C ALA A 525 21.82 -11.20 35.54
N VAL A 526 20.83 -11.00 36.41
CA VAL A 526 20.19 -9.68 36.55
C VAL A 526 21.21 -8.66 37.10
N GLY A 527 21.31 -7.51 36.43
CA GLY A 527 22.24 -6.43 36.83
C GLY A 527 23.67 -6.58 36.32
N GLN A 528 24.00 -7.72 35.70
CA GLN A 528 25.33 -8.02 35.18
C GLN A 528 25.63 -7.24 33.90
N LEU A 529 26.90 -6.83 33.73
CA LEU A 529 27.44 -6.31 32.48
C LEU A 529 28.25 -7.41 31.77
N THR A 530 27.65 -8.00 30.72
CA THR A 530 28.27 -9.06 29.91
C THR A 530 28.72 -8.50 28.56
N ALA A 531 29.99 -8.69 28.20
CA ALA A 531 30.51 -8.33 26.89
C ALA A 531 30.46 -9.49 25.91
N ILE A 532 30.12 -9.23 24.64
CA ILE A 532 30.21 -10.22 23.56
C ILE A 532 31.27 -9.75 22.57
N VAL A 533 32.30 -10.58 22.37
CA VAL A 533 33.46 -10.28 21.51
C VAL A 533 33.73 -11.40 20.52
N GLY A 534 34.52 -11.11 19.50
CA GLY A 534 34.90 -12.06 18.46
C GLY A 534 35.24 -11.39 17.14
N PRO A 535 35.84 -12.13 16.18
CA PRO A 535 36.25 -11.59 14.89
C PRO A 535 35.06 -11.02 14.10
N VAL A 536 35.32 -10.18 13.11
CA VAL A 536 34.28 -9.66 12.20
C VAL A 536 33.58 -10.84 11.51
N GLY A 537 32.25 -10.80 11.42
CA GLY A 537 31.47 -11.90 10.81
C GLY A 537 31.22 -13.12 11.70
N SER A 538 31.67 -13.14 12.97
CA SER A 538 31.44 -14.25 13.91
C SER A 538 29.98 -14.46 14.33
N GLY A 539 29.09 -13.49 14.08
CA GLY A 539 27.66 -13.56 14.44
C GLY A 539 27.23 -12.70 15.64
N LYS A 540 28.03 -11.72 16.09
CA LYS A 540 27.72 -10.87 17.27
C LYS A 540 26.39 -10.12 17.16
N SER A 541 26.17 -9.36 16.08
CA SER A 541 24.90 -8.67 15.84
C SER A 541 23.74 -9.66 15.62
N SER A 542 24.01 -10.82 15.01
CA SER A 542 23.04 -11.92 14.91
C SER A 542 22.64 -12.43 16.31
N MET A 543 23.55 -12.44 17.29
CA MET A 543 23.24 -12.86 18.65
C MET A 543 22.27 -11.89 19.34
N ILE A 544 22.44 -10.58 19.13
CA ILE A 544 21.46 -9.58 19.59
C ILE A 544 20.12 -9.76 18.88
N ALA A 545 20.12 -9.96 17.57
CA ALA A 545 18.89 -10.19 16.80
C ALA A 545 18.13 -11.46 17.25
N ALA A 546 18.85 -12.52 17.63
CA ALA A 546 18.27 -13.72 18.22
C ALA A 546 17.64 -13.45 19.60
N ILE A 547 18.28 -12.61 20.44
CA ILE A 547 17.70 -12.19 21.73
C ILE A 547 16.42 -11.37 21.51
N LEU A 548 16.41 -10.46 20.53
CA LEU A 548 15.24 -9.63 20.18
C LEU A 548 14.08 -10.44 19.55
N GLY A 549 14.37 -11.64 19.03
CA GLY A 549 13.40 -12.47 18.32
C GLY A 549 13.28 -12.14 16.83
N ASP A 550 14.18 -11.33 16.27
CA ASP A 550 14.22 -10.94 14.86
C ASP A 550 14.77 -12.05 13.95
N MET A 551 15.49 -13.02 14.50
CA MET A 551 15.99 -14.20 13.79
C MET A 551 15.08 -15.41 14.03
N GLU A 552 14.98 -16.27 13.00
CA GLU A 552 14.22 -17.52 13.12
C GLU A 552 14.95 -18.51 14.04
N LYS A 553 14.23 -19.01 15.04
CA LYS A 553 14.71 -20.02 15.98
C LYS A 553 14.38 -21.42 15.46
N VAL A 554 15.42 -22.17 15.09
CA VAL A 554 15.28 -23.55 14.62
C VAL A 554 15.13 -24.51 15.79
N GLN A 555 15.91 -24.29 16.86
CA GLN A 555 15.92 -25.12 18.05
C GLN A 555 16.29 -24.29 19.28
N GLY A 556 15.81 -24.74 20.45
CA GLY A 556 16.17 -24.19 21.75
C GLY A 556 15.12 -23.23 22.30
N GLN A 557 15.50 -22.50 23.35
CA GLN A 557 14.63 -21.53 24.00
C GLN A 557 15.39 -20.23 24.28
N VAL A 558 14.72 -19.10 24.09
CA VAL A 558 15.19 -17.76 24.46
C VAL A 558 14.19 -17.17 25.45
N ILE A 559 14.67 -16.76 26.62
CA ILE A 559 13.89 -16.10 27.67
C ILE A 559 14.57 -14.77 28.00
N VAL A 560 13.81 -13.68 28.00
CA VAL A 560 14.30 -12.35 28.37
C VAL A 560 13.42 -11.75 29.46
N LYS A 561 14.07 -11.16 30.47
CA LYS A 561 13.38 -10.59 31.64
C LYS A 561 12.91 -9.16 31.41
N GLY A 562 11.59 -8.97 31.42
CA GLY A 562 10.99 -7.64 31.41
C GLY A 562 11.18 -6.88 30.09
N THR A 563 11.37 -5.57 30.18
CA THR A 563 11.46 -4.65 29.02
C THR A 563 12.89 -4.54 28.47
N VAL A 564 13.03 -4.35 27.16
CA VAL A 564 14.33 -4.21 26.48
C VAL A 564 14.52 -2.83 25.87
N ALA A 565 15.71 -2.26 26.03
CA ALA A 565 16.21 -1.15 25.24
C ALA A 565 17.33 -1.62 24.31
N TYR A 566 17.21 -1.31 23.02
CA TYR A 566 18.18 -1.69 22.01
C TYR A 566 18.85 -0.45 21.39
N VAL A 567 20.17 -0.47 21.32
CA VAL A 567 20.98 0.52 20.58
C VAL A 567 21.66 -0.20 19.43
N SER A 568 21.22 0.09 18.21
CA SER A 568 21.77 -0.48 16.98
C SER A 568 23.12 0.13 16.60
N GLN A 569 23.94 -0.65 15.89
CA GLN A 569 25.23 -0.20 15.37
C GLN A 569 25.10 1.05 14.48
N GLN A 570 24.13 1.04 13.57
CA GLN A 570 23.72 2.24 12.82
C GLN A 570 22.60 2.95 13.57
N ALA A 571 22.87 4.15 14.06
CA ALA A 571 21.91 4.95 14.78
C ALA A 571 20.74 5.41 13.87
N TRP A 572 19.51 5.11 14.28
CA TRP A 572 18.29 5.56 13.61
C TRP A 572 17.67 6.76 14.32
N ILE A 573 17.40 7.83 13.58
CA ILE A 573 16.86 9.09 14.09
C ILE A 573 15.54 9.40 13.36
N GLN A 574 14.50 9.71 14.14
CA GLN A 574 13.19 10.09 13.62
C GLN A 574 13.23 11.56 13.19
N ASN A 575 12.48 11.89 12.14
CA ASN A 575 12.29 13.28 11.70
C ASN A 575 11.41 14.02 12.72
N ALA A 576 12.04 14.57 13.76
CA ALA A 576 11.43 15.23 14.91
C ALA A 576 12.50 16.05 15.65
N THR A 577 12.13 16.74 16.73
CA THR A 577 13.12 17.47 17.55
C THR A 577 14.13 16.52 18.22
N VAL A 578 15.30 17.03 18.65
CA VAL A 578 16.26 16.25 19.45
C VAL A 578 15.59 15.70 20.71
N ARG A 579 14.79 16.54 21.40
CA ARG A 579 14.04 16.15 22.60
C ARG A 579 13.08 15.02 22.31
N ASP A 580 12.27 15.11 21.27
CA ASP A 580 11.28 14.06 20.94
C ASP A 580 11.95 12.75 20.54
N ASN A 581 13.11 12.82 19.89
CA ASN A 581 13.94 11.65 19.60
C ASN A 581 14.43 10.94 20.88
N ILE A 582 14.76 11.68 21.93
CA ILE A 582 15.23 11.12 23.21
C ILE A 582 14.06 10.63 24.06
N LEU A 583 12.95 11.39 24.11
CA LEU A 583 11.75 11.03 24.86
C LEU A 583 11.03 9.81 24.27
N PHE A 584 10.97 9.75 22.93
CA PHE A 584 10.41 8.63 22.17
C PHE A 584 9.03 8.18 22.68
N GLY A 585 8.13 9.14 22.86
CA GLY A 585 6.75 8.93 23.33
C GLY A 585 6.59 8.87 24.87
N LYS A 586 7.67 8.90 25.65
CA LYS A 586 7.60 9.00 27.12
C LYS A 586 7.39 10.45 27.59
N PRO A 587 6.76 10.66 28.75
CA PRO A 587 6.58 12.01 29.31
C PRO A 587 7.92 12.67 29.64
N PHE A 588 7.99 13.99 29.46
CA PHE A 588 9.19 14.79 29.75
C PHE A 588 9.39 14.94 31.27
N ASN A 589 10.49 14.37 31.79
CA ASN A 589 10.94 14.57 33.16
C ASN A 589 12.27 15.33 33.15
N ARG A 590 12.21 16.62 33.54
CA ARG A 590 13.35 17.53 33.49
C ARG A 590 14.60 17.02 34.22
N ARG A 591 14.44 16.37 35.38
CA ARG A 591 15.59 15.88 36.18
C ARG A 591 16.25 14.69 35.49
N ARG A 592 15.45 13.69 35.08
CA ARG A 592 15.96 12.51 34.38
C ARG A 592 16.58 12.89 33.04
N TYR A 593 15.92 13.77 32.29
CA TYR A 593 16.41 14.24 31.00
C TYR A 593 17.78 14.92 31.13
N ALA A 594 17.92 15.86 32.07
CA ALA A 594 19.22 16.52 32.32
C ALA A 594 20.32 15.53 32.74
N GLN A 595 19.99 14.54 33.57
CA GLN A 595 20.94 13.47 33.94
C GLN A 595 21.39 12.64 32.73
N VAL A 596 20.46 12.27 31.85
CA VAL A 596 20.77 11.49 30.64
C VAL A 596 21.60 12.32 29.65
N ILE A 597 21.24 13.57 29.39
CA ILE A 597 22.00 14.47 28.51
C ILE A 597 23.45 14.61 28.98
N LYS A 598 23.64 14.80 30.29
CA LYS A 598 24.96 14.89 30.89
C LYS A 598 25.74 13.58 30.80
N ALA A 599 25.11 12.45 31.15
CA ALA A 599 25.77 11.14 31.13
C ALA A 599 26.17 10.70 29.71
N CYS A 600 25.37 11.06 28.70
CA CYS A 600 25.65 10.78 27.29
C CYS A 600 26.54 11.83 26.59
N GLU A 601 27.09 12.80 27.33
CA GLU A 601 27.99 13.85 26.80
C GLU A 601 27.36 14.67 25.65
N LEU A 602 26.06 15.01 25.74
CA LEU A 602 25.32 15.76 24.71
C LEU A 602 25.26 17.28 24.94
N GLU A 603 25.71 17.78 26.11
CA GLU A 603 25.58 19.21 26.48
C GLU A 603 26.22 20.16 25.46
N ARG A 604 27.43 19.81 24.98
CA ARG A 604 28.15 20.61 23.98
C ARG A 604 27.44 20.59 22.63
N ASP A 605 26.94 19.44 22.20
CA ASP A 605 26.22 19.32 20.93
C ASP A 605 24.95 20.17 20.93
N LEU A 606 24.19 20.14 22.02
CA LEU A 606 22.97 20.92 22.15
C LEU A 606 23.26 22.43 22.16
N THR A 607 24.41 22.87 22.68
CA THR A 607 24.76 24.30 22.71
C THR A 607 25.08 24.86 21.32
N ILE A 608 25.56 24.00 20.41
CA ILE A 608 25.92 24.37 19.03
C ILE A 608 24.67 24.50 18.13
N LEU A 609 23.57 23.82 18.48
CA LEU A 609 22.34 23.85 17.69
C LEU A 609 21.55 25.14 17.92
N GLU A 610 21.05 25.75 16.86
CA GLU A 610 20.36 27.06 16.89
C GLU A 610 19.18 27.13 17.89
N ALA A 611 18.41 26.04 18.01
CA ALA A 611 17.28 25.93 18.94
C ALA A 611 17.53 24.93 20.07
N GLY A 612 18.79 24.58 20.33
CA GLY A 612 19.16 23.62 21.35
C GLY A 612 18.50 22.25 21.15
N ASP A 613 17.83 21.74 22.19
CA ASP A 613 17.13 20.45 22.14
C ASP A 613 15.77 20.48 21.43
N GLN A 614 15.27 21.66 21.06
CA GLN A 614 14.08 21.85 20.22
C GLN A 614 14.41 21.91 18.72
N THR A 615 15.69 21.81 18.36
CA THR A 615 16.11 21.79 16.96
C THR A 615 15.51 20.59 16.25
N GLU A 616 14.87 20.83 15.10
CA GLU A 616 14.33 19.77 14.25
C GLU A 616 15.47 19.01 13.57
N ILE A 617 15.54 17.70 13.84
CA ILE A 617 16.47 16.81 13.18
C ILE A 617 15.79 16.27 11.93
N GLY A 618 16.19 16.76 10.75
CA GLY A 618 15.64 16.33 9.45
C GLY A 618 15.76 14.82 9.19
N GLU A 619 15.23 14.32 8.07
CA GLU A 619 15.20 12.89 7.75
C GLU A 619 16.59 12.22 7.88
N LYS A 620 16.66 11.10 8.63
CA LYS A 620 17.91 10.38 8.97
C LYS A 620 18.97 11.23 9.69
N GLY A 621 18.58 12.38 10.23
CA GLY A 621 19.42 13.34 10.93
C GLY A 621 20.55 13.92 10.11
N ILE A 622 20.24 14.44 8.91
CA ILE A 622 21.23 15.10 8.05
C ILE A 622 22.02 16.22 8.76
N ASN A 623 21.44 16.83 9.80
CA ASN A 623 22.05 17.90 10.59
C ASN A 623 23.04 17.42 11.67
N LEU A 624 23.19 16.10 11.88
CA LEU A 624 24.04 15.54 12.94
C LEU A 624 25.21 14.73 12.37
N SER A 625 26.36 14.79 13.05
CA SER A 625 27.50 13.90 12.77
C SER A 625 27.21 12.44 13.19
N GLY A 626 28.02 11.48 12.72
CA GLY A 626 27.86 10.07 13.09
C GLY A 626 27.90 9.81 14.60
N GLY A 627 28.87 10.40 15.30
CA GLY A 627 28.99 10.31 16.76
C GLY A 627 27.84 10.98 17.51
N GLN A 628 27.32 12.11 17.01
CA GLN A 628 26.13 12.76 17.58
C GLN A 628 24.90 11.87 17.44
N LYS A 629 24.69 11.24 16.28
CA LYS A 629 23.58 10.29 16.08
C LYS A 629 23.65 9.11 17.04
N GLN A 630 24.84 8.52 17.23
CA GLN A 630 25.02 7.44 18.21
C GLN A 630 24.70 7.91 19.63
N ARG A 631 25.16 9.09 20.06
CA ARG A 631 24.85 9.63 21.40
C ARG A 631 23.37 9.91 21.61
N VAL A 632 22.66 10.44 20.61
CA VAL A 632 21.20 10.63 20.68
C VAL A 632 20.46 9.28 20.77
N SER A 633 20.87 8.28 19.97
CA SER A 633 20.33 6.92 20.03
C SER A 633 20.56 6.26 21.39
N LEU A 634 21.75 6.44 21.97
CA LEU A 634 22.08 5.98 23.31
C LEU A 634 21.24 6.69 24.37
N ALA A 635 21.12 8.01 24.31
CA ALA A 635 20.30 8.79 25.23
C ALA A 635 18.82 8.35 25.21
N ARG A 636 18.28 8.04 24.02
CA ARG A 636 16.94 7.44 23.86
C ARG A 636 16.80 6.14 24.65
N ALA A 637 17.75 5.22 24.50
CA ALA A 637 17.75 3.97 25.22
C ALA A 637 17.83 4.19 26.74
N VAL A 638 18.77 5.02 27.22
CA VAL A 638 18.95 5.30 28.67
C VAL A 638 17.72 5.97 29.29
N TYR A 639 17.09 6.90 28.57
CA TYR A 639 15.88 7.57 29.03
C TYR A 639 14.70 6.60 29.17
N SER A 640 14.64 5.55 28.34
CA SER A 640 13.57 4.55 28.35
C SER A 640 13.48 3.70 29.62
N ASP A 641 14.54 3.61 30.44
CA ASP A 641 14.56 2.87 31.71
C ASP A 641 14.23 1.37 31.65
N ALA A 642 14.56 0.71 30.54
CA ALA A 642 14.30 -0.72 30.38
C ALA A 642 14.98 -1.61 31.45
N ASP A 643 14.61 -2.88 31.52
CA ASP A 643 15.19 -3.85 32.46
C ASP A 643 16.49 -4.46 31.90
N VAL A 644 16.53 -4.67 30.59
CA VAL A 644 17.67 -5.20 29.83
C VAL A 644 18.09 -4.21 28.75
N PHE A 645 19.39 -3.95 28.65
CA PHE A 645 19.98 -3.10 27.62
C PHE A 645 20.85 -3.92 26.68
N LEU A 646 20.56 -3.86 25.39
CA LEU A 646 21.33 -4.50 24.33
C LEU A 646 22.05 -3.42 23.52
N PHE A 647 23.38 -3.46 23.53
CA PHE A 647 24.23 -2.51 22.84
C PHE A 647 24.98 -3.20 21.71
N ASP A 648 24.73 -2.80 20.47
CA ASP A 648 25.49 -3.27 19.30
C ASP A 648 26.51 -2.21 18.89
N ASP A 649 27.71 -2.30 19.47
CA ASP A 649 28.85 -1.42 19.19
C ASP A 649 28.54 0.10 19.25
N PRO A 650 27.96 0.61 20.36
CA PRO A 650 27.43 1.97 20.43
C PRO A 650 28.51 3.06 20.61
N LEU A 651 29.79 2.67 20.70
CA LEU A 651 30.92 3.58 20.93
C LEU A 651 31.91 3.66 19.75
N SER A 652 31.62 3.02 18.62
CA SER A 652 32.55 2.95 17.50
C SER A 652 32.65 4.25 16.70
N ALA A 653 31.61 5.08 16.69
CA ALA A 653 31.58 6.35 15.94
C ALA A 653 31.86 7.58 16.80
N VAL A 654 32.22 7.40 18.08
CA VAL A 654 32.54 8.49 19.02
C VAL A 654 34.01 8.52 19.35
N ASP A 655 34.55 9.73 19.55
CA ASP A 655 35.94 9.95 19.91
C ASP A 655 36.30 9.21 21.21
N ALA A 656 37.53 8.73 21.32
CA ALA A 656 37.97 7.89 22.44
C ALA A 656 37.76 8.56 23.83
N HIS A 657 37.96 9.88 23.95
CA HIS A 657 37.71 10.62 25.19
C HIS A 657 36.22 10.61 25.56
N VAL A 658 35.35 10.91 24.60
CA VAL A 658 33.89 10.90 24.78
C VAL A 658 33.41 9.48 25.07
N GLY A 659 33.93 8.48 24.36
CA GLY A 659 33.63 7.07 24.59
C GLY A 659 33.97 6.62 26.03
N LYS A 660 35.13 7.03 26.57
CA LYS A 660 35.51 6.75 27.97
C LYS A 660 34.54 7.39 28.97
N ALA A 661 34.15 8.63 28.74
CA ALA A 661 33.18 9.33 29.59
C ALA A 661 31.81 8.64 29.57
N ILE A 662 31.30 8.31 28.37
CA ILE A 662 30.03 7.59 28.20
C ILE A 662 30.09 6.21 28.84
N PHE A 663 31.16 5.44 28.62
CA PHE A 663 31.30 4.12 29.25
C PHE A 663 31.27 4.25 30.77
N LYS A 664 32.02 5.18 31.36
CA LYS A 664 32.05 5.41 32.81
C LYS A 664 30.69 5.85 33.37
N ASN A 665 30.02 6.78 32.71
CA ASN A 665 28.81 7.44 33.22
C ASN A 665 27.51 6.70 32.88
N VAL A 666 27.51 5.85 31.85
CA VAL A 666 26.32 5.15 31.35
C VAL A 666 26.44 3.64 31.52
N VAL A 667 27.41 3.02 30.83
CA VAL A 667 27.44 1.56 30.60
C VAL A 667 28.11 0.81 31.76
N GLY A 668 29.19 1.35 32.32
CA GLY A 668 30.05 0.69 33.28
C GLY A 668 29.45 0.57 34.69
N ARG A 669 30.22 -0.01 35.61
CA ARG A 669 29.79 -0.31 37.00
C ARG A 669 29.34 0.90 37.81
N ASN A 670 29.84 2.09 37.50
CA ASN A 670 29.49 3.35 38.19
C ASN A 670 28.47 4.19 37.39
N GLY A 671 28.01 3.68 36.26
CA GLY A 671 27.11 4.41 35.37
C GLY A 671 25.65 4.40 35.84
N ILE A 672 24.82 5.19 35.18
CA ILE A 672 23.38 5.27 35.46
C ILE A 672 22.66 3.92 35.29
N LEU A 673 23.21 3.01 34.47
CA LEU A 673 22.69 1.67 34.23
C LEU A 673 23.31 0.58 35.12
N ALA A 674 24.07 0.95 36.16
CA ALA A 674 24.80 0.02 37.02
C ALA A 674 23.96 -1.14 37.61
N LYS A 675 22.68 -0.91 37.87
CA LYS A 675 21.75 -1.90 38.45
C LYS A 675 20.94 -2.67 37.40
N LYS A 676 21.10 -2.34 36.12
CA LYS A 676 20.35 -2.93 35.01
C LYS A 676 21.18 -4.01 34.31
N THR A 677 20.50 -4.98 33.71
CA THR A 677 21.17 -6.02 32.92
C THR A 677 21.65 -5.41 31.62
N ARG A 678 22.92 -5.62 31.26
CA ARG A 678 23.54 -4.99 30.08
C ARG A 678 24.31 -6.03 29.28
N VAL A 679 23.96 -6.16 28.01
CA VAL A 679 24.69 -6.95 27.02
C VAL A 679 25.40 -5.99 26.08
N PHE A 680 26.73 -6.04 26.07
CA PHE A 680 27.58 -5.08 25.39
C PHE A 680 28.41 -5.76 24.29
N VAL A 681 27.96 -5.69 23.04
CA VAL A 681 28.75 -6.09 21.88
C VAL A 681 29.71 -4.94 21.57
N THR A 682 31.01 -5.23 21.48
CA THR A 682 32.00 -4.22 21.11
C THR A 682 33.20 -4.84 20.39
N HIS A 683 33.84 -4.02 19.55
CA HIS A 683 35.18 -4.29 19.04
C HIS A 683 36.29 -3.66 19.92
N GLY A 684 35.92 -2.78 20.85
CA GLY A 684 36.86 -2.09 21.73
C GLY A 684 37.38 -2.99 22.84
N VAL A 685 38.57 -3.54 22.65
CA VAL A 685 39.24 -4.44 23.61
C VAL A 685 39.50 -3.79 24.97
N HIS A 686 39.72 -2.48 25.01
CA HIS A 686 40.03 -1.74 26.23
C HIS A 686 38.86 -1.64 27.23
N TRP A 687 37.63 -1.98 26.83
CA TRP A 687 36.47 -2.03 27.71
C TRP A 687 36.38 -3.35 28.51
N LEU A 688 36.99 -4.42 28.00
CA LEU A 688 36.82 -5.79 28.49
C LEU A 688 37.29 -6.03 29.94
N PRO A 689 38.36 -5.37 30.44
CA PRO A 689 38.73 -5.52 31.85
C PRO A 689 37.71 -4.96 32.84
N GLN A 690 36.76 -4.14 32.38
CA GLN A 690 35.78 -3.44 33.23
C GLN A 690 34.40 -4.09 33.23
N VAL A 691 34.20 -5.18 32.46
CA VAL A 691 32.94 -5.93 32.43
C VAL A 691 32.96 -7.07 33.45
N ASP A 692 31.77 -7.57 33.80
CA ASP A 692 31.65 -8.65 34.79
C ASP A 692 31.93 -10.02 34.17
N ASP A 693 31.58 -10.19 32.89
CA ASP A 693 31.69 -11.45 32.18
C ASP A 693 31.86 -11.23 30.67
N ILE A 694 32.55 -12.14 29.99
CA ILE A 694 32.90 -12.05 28.57
C ILE A 694 32.52 -13.35 27.88
N VAL A 695 31.79 -13.20 26.77
CA VAL A 695 31.42 -14.28 25.85
C VAL A 695 32.19 -14.11 24.56
N VAL A 696 33.00 -15.11 24.20
CA VAL A 696 33.75 -15.12 22.94
C VAL A 696 33.00 -15.93 21.90
N LEU A 697 32.64 -15.28 20.79
CA LEU A 697 31.93 -15.87 19.68
C LEU A 697 32.90 -16.17 18.52
N TYR A 698 32.93 -17.42 18.08
CA TYR A 698 33.75 -17.86 16.94
C TYR A 698 32.92 -18.74 16.00
N ASN A 699 32.88 -18.38 14.71
CA ASN A 699 32.12 -19.09 13.67
C ASN A 699 30.67 -19.43 14.07
N GLY A 700 29.98 -18.51 14.76
CA GLY A 700 28.58 -18.69 15.16
C GLY A 700 28.34 -19.58 16.37
N ALA A 701 29.38 -19.97 17.12
CA ALA A 701 29.27 -20.70 18.37
C ALA A 701 30.02 -19.97 19.49
N ILE A 702 29.62 -20.21 20.74
CA ILE A 702 30.35 -19.72 21.91
C ILE A 702 31.59 -20.60 22.06
N SER A 703 32.78 -20.01 21.97
CA SER A 703 34.05 -20.73 22.16
C SER A 703 34.45 -20.76 23.63
N GLU A 704 34.36 -19.62 24.30
CA GLU A 704 34.79 -19.41 25.69
C GLU A 704 33.86 -18.41 26.38
N HIS A 705 33.72 -18.56 27.70
CA HIS A 705 32.84 -17.76 28.55
C HIS A 705 33.45 -17.66 29.95
N GLY A 706 33.53 -16.47 30.51
CA GLY A 706 34.04 -16.23 31.86
C GLY A 706 34.57 -14.81 32.07
N SER A 707 35.20 -14.58 33.22
CA SER A 707 35.79 -13.27 33.54
C SER A 707 37.07 -13.00 32.75
N TYR A 708 37.44 -11.72 32.62
CA TYR A 708 38.66 -11.31 31.89
C TYR A 708 39.93 -12.02 32.40
N SER A 709 40.09 -12.13 33.72
CA SER A 709 41.26 -12.76 34.34
C SER A 709 41.30 -14.28 34.11
N GLU A 710 40.15 -14.95 34.15
CA GLU A 710 40.05 -16.39 33.86
C GLU A 710 40.43 -16.63 32.39
N LEU A 711 39.76 -15.97 31.45
CA LEU A 711 39.99 -16.17 30.01
C LEU A 711 41.43 -15.87 29.57
N LEU A 712 42.08 -14.88 30.19
CA LEU A 712 43.48 -14.56 29.91
C LEU A 712 44.43 -15.69 30.35
N SER A 713 44.11 -16.41 31.44
CA SER A 713 44.92 -17.51 31.96
C SER A 713 44.83 -18.80 31.13
N HIS A 714 43.71 -19.02 30.44
CA HIS A 714 43.46 -20.22 29.63
C HIS A 714 44.23 -20.25 28.30
N ASN A 715 44.85 -19.14 27.88
CA ASN A 715 45.60 -18.98 26.63
C ASN A 715 44.86 -19.50 25.37
N GLY A 716 43.53 -19.38 25.39
CA GLY A 716 42.62 -19.90 24.37
C GLY A 716 42.30 -18.90 23.25
N SER A 717 41.11 -19.06 22.67
CA SER A 717 40.56 -18.23 21.59
C SER A 717 40.49 -16.75 21.99
N PHE A 718 40.23 -16.45 23.27
CA PHE A 718 40.24 -15.08 23.79
C PHE A 718 41.64 -14.45 23.74
N ALA A 719 42.65 -15.16 24.23
CA ALA A 719 44.03 -14.67 24.25
C ALA A 719 44.60 -14.49 22.84
N GLN A 720 44.25 -15.38 21.91
CA GLN A 720 44.58 -15.24 20.48
C GLN A 720 43.90 -14.02 19.86
N PHE A 721 42.61 -13.80 20.15
CA PHE A 721 41.88 -12.61 19.71
C PHE A 721 42.55 -11.32 20.21
N LEU A 722 42.97 -11.28 21.48
CA LEU A 722 43.73 -10.15 22.05
C LEU A 722 45.07 -9.94 21.36
N GLN A 723 45.85 -11.01 21.14
CA GLN A 723 47.15 -10.90 20.47
C GLN A 723 47.03 -10.35 19.06
N VAL A 724 46.09 -10.86 18.27
CA VAL A 724 45.82 -10.37 16.90
C VAL A 724 45.44 -8.89 16.93
N TYR A 725 44.62 -8.48 17.89
CA TYR A 725 44.22 -7.08 18.01
C TYR A 725 45.36 -6.16 18.46
N LEU A 726 46.24 -6.64 19.35
CA LEU A 726 47.41 -5.88 19.84
C LEU A 726 48.57 -5.84 18.84
N THR A 727 48.64 -6.78 17.90
CA THR A 727 49.68 -6.81 16.84
C THR A 727 49.26 -6.10 15.55
N MET A 728 47.97 -5.79 15.36
CA MET A 728 47.55 -4.89 14.29
C MET A 728 47.94 -3.45 14.65
N PRO A 729 48.75 -2.74 13.84
CA PRO A 729 49.04 -1.34 14.09
C PRO A 729 47.75 -0.55 13.96
N SER A 730 47.32 0.05 15.07
CA SER A 730 46.21 1.00 15.10
C SER A 730 46.52 2.19 14.21
N HIS A 731 45.89 2.26 13.03
CA HIS A 731 45.70 3.52 12.36
C HIS A 731 44.79 4.40 13.23
N VAL A 732 45.18 5.67 13.35
CA VAL A 732 44.53 6.81 14.01
C VAL A 732 45.10 7.15 15.40
N GLY A 733 45.96 8.17 15.43
CA GLY A 733 45.85 9.22 16.44
C GLY A 733 47.09 9.64 17.23
N ASP A 734 48.26 9.78 16.62
CA ASP A 734 49.36 10.57 17.20
C ASP A 734 49.93 11.50 16.10
N GLU A 735 49.27 12.65 15.91
CA GLU A 735 49.92 13.85 15.36
C GLU A 735 49.89 14.91 16.47
N ASP A 736 50.93 14.92 17.29
CA ASP A 736 51.27 16.05 18.14
C ASP A 736 52.63 16.60 17.71
N SER A 737 52.65 17.92 17.51
CA SER A 737 53.80 18.83 17.41
C SER A 737 54.68 18.76 16.15
N SER A 738 54.32 19.57 15.15
CA SER A 738 55.34 20.25 14.33
C SER A 738 55.27 21.75 14.58
N SER A 739 56.40 22.22 15.09
CA SER A 739 56.86 23.58 15.34
C SER A 739 56.50 24.65 14.31
N GLU A 740 56.45 25.87 14.85
CA GLU A 740 56.55 27.20 14.24
C GLU A 740 57.67 27.34 13.17
N ASP A 741 57.56 28.46 12.43
CA ASP A 741 58.48 29.12 11.48
C ASP A 741 58.52 28.48 10.07
N ASP A 742 58.18 29.15 8.96
CA ASP A 742 58.49 30.52 8.49
C ASP A 742 57.73 30.77 7.14
N PRO A 743 57.73 32.00 6.57
CA PRO A 743 56.81 32.44 5.52
C PRO A 743 57.38 32.40 4.09
N GLU A 744 56.50 32.22 3.10
CA GLU A 744 56.42 33.00 1.84
C GLU A 744 55.10 32.76 1.10
#